data_AF-A0A1I3F4H1-F1
#
_entry.id   AF-A0A1I3F4H1-F1
#
_cell.length_a   1.000
_cell.length_b   1.000
_cell.length_c   1.000
_cell.angle_alpha   90.00
_cell.angle_beta   90.00
_cell.angle_gamma   90.00
#
_symmetry.space_group_name_H-M   'P 1'
#
loop_
_entity.id
_entity.type
_entity.pdbx_description
1 polymer ?
#
loop_
_entity_poly.entity_id
_entity_poly.type
_entity_poly.pdbx_seq_one_letter_code
_entity_poly.pdbx_strand_id
1 'polypeptide(L)'
;MSELAPALQASLQTGNGAISRADCASLTLVTIEHRDTLGRPLPEGAPVELVDHRGQHHHGVINAEGLSRHPRVAAGPVAWQIGNVSGYHLVAIDDAPCHPVSCGLIAPQAAVAMPETTIQAIYIPPPIVVNLREPAPDSVDRLSDTDVEQLRLNGNNATIFVHGYNVPHGNWARFTHNADLSGLAAMQPGTPKLVPNGSAATATLCQSEATDADERGLNGSGACNWLVNMEYQLNRAAGLPDDDWRQYTRIVGVFWPGDTGTTEFIEAEFAAMKSGRRLVNILVQLIEAGITINLISHSLGARVVLTALNILGAHGMRQRIDNLFLWEPAVADNALSPDTPFTDTPPRRDGFGTDSLAHSPAREVHPLGMGTFPTAHLATNNVVVLHSHEDGILGPSAKDALIEEDSGLLGALRGIRTFFDDTTDDQTGKLGGAYTKKWWTFPPIAGDGLRYFQDYYFERCRKISQDCMPAFQTYTQQKARNGDGYAQWQIERAWDTIEQAIVDEARRVATTILWGPLRADTPLPTYDLLQPLSHHYRISESMARLFAHKLRQLAQRDGWQPRDTDVRPALGLIGFESFIKEPFFEPRISVKVFDAINQSLWFPSHSAMKYPTEEIFVKSYQDGIMKRLMRGSRFGDY
;
A
#
# COMPACT_ATOMS: atom_id res chain seq x y z
N MET A 1 44.63 -31.95 37.49
CA MET A 1 45.85 -32.65 37.03
C MET A 1 45.41 -33.80 36.14
N SER A 2 45.88 -33.81 34.88
CA SER A 2 45.58 -34.72 33.75
C SER A 2 44.10 -34.79 33.33
N GLU A 3 43.68 -34.79 32.07
CA GLU A 3 44.37 -34.95 30.78
C GLU A 3 43.32 -34.64 29.70
N LEU A 4 43.64 -33.78 28.72
CA LEU A 4 43.06 -33.73 27.36
C LEU A 4 43.82 -32.62 26.62
N ALA A 5 45.05 -32.94 26.21
CA ALA A 5 45.82 -32.13 25.29
C ALA A 5 45.29 -32.35 23.86
N PRO A 6 45.16 -31.31 23.02
CA PRO A 6 44.83 -31.49 21.62
C PRO A 6 46.00 -32.16 20.89
N ALA A 7 45.69 -33.07 19.96
CA ALA A 7 46.66 -33.77 19.14
C ALA A 7 47.53 -32.79 18.33
N LEU A 8 48.85 -32.89 18.52
CA LEU A 8 49.86 -32.19 17.71
C LEU A 8 49.75 -32.65 16.24
N GLN A 9 49.51 -31.72 15.32
CA GLN A 9 49.66 -31.94 13.88
C GLN A 9 51.14 -32.23 13.53
N ALA A 10 51.36 -33.13 12.58
CA ALA A 10 52.68 -33.49 12.10
C ALA A 10 53.39 -32.29 11.45
N SER A 11 54.62 -32.01 11.88
CA SER A 11 55.47 -30.98 11.28
C SER A 11 55.79 -31.32 9.82
N LEU A 12 55.53 -30.40 8.89
CA LEU A 12 56.13 -30.44 7.57
C LEU A 12 57.63 -30.14 7.69
N GLN A 13 58.46 -31.18 7.64
CA GLN A 13 59.91 -31.04 7.48
C GLN A 13 60.22 -30.65 6.03
N THR A 14 60.57 -29.38 5.80
CA THR A 14 61.38 -29.03 4.63
C THR A 14 62.84 -29.38 4.93
N GLY A 15 63.49 -30.14 4.06
CA GLY A 15 64.77 -30.85 4.27
C GLY A 15 66.03 -30.02 4.57
N ASN A 16 65.93 -28.80 5.08
CA ASN A 16 67.05 -27.99 5.54
C ASN A 16 66.76 -27.41 6.93
N GLY A 17 66.90 -28.25 7.97
CA GLY A 17 67.20 -27.96 9.39
C GLY A 17 66.94 -26.58 10.05
N ALA A 18 66.01 -25.76 9.59
CA ALA A 18 65.65 -24.48 10.18
C ALA A 18 64.37 -24.65 10.99
N ILE A 19 64.48 -24.55 12.32
CA ILE A 19 63.33 -24.44 13.21
C ILE A 19 62.76 -23.03 13.04
N SER A 20 61.75 -22.88 12.18
CA SER A 20 60.93 -21.67 12.14
C SER A 20 60.07 -21.61 13.40
N ARG A 21 59.99 -20.44 14.04
CA ARG A 21 58.97 -20.18 15.08
C ARG A 21 57.59 -20.50 14.49
N ALA A 22 56.73 -21.09 15.33
CA ALA A 22 55.34 -21.39 15.03
C ALA A 22 54.52 -20.09 14.93
N ASP A 23 54.71 -19.37 13.84
CA ASP A 23 53.83 -18.32 13.32
C ASP A 23 53.58 -18.58 11.81
N CYS A 24 53.54 -19.85 11.41
CA CYS A 24 53.05 -20.25 10.09
C CYS A 24 51.52 -20.11 10.08
N ALA A 25 51.06 -18.86 10.07
CA ALA A 25 49.74 -18.51 9.59
C ALA A 25 49.61 -19.04 8.16
N SER A 26 48.85 -20.10 7.93
CA SER A 26 48.42 -20.44 6.58
C SER A 26 47.60 -19.26 6.06
N LEU A 27 48.21 -18.49 5.16
CA LEU A 27 47.50 -17.48 4.40
C LEU A 27 46.58 -18.20 3.42
N THR A 28 45.33 -17.80 3.41
CA THR A 28 44.24 -18.40 2.66
C THR A 28 43.74 -17.44 1.59
N LEU A 29 43.35 -17.97 0.43
CA LEU A 29 42.47 -17.26 -0.49
C LEU A 29 41.03 -17.52 -0.06
N VAL A 30 40.33 -16.47 0.36
CA VAL A 30 38.89 -16.55 0.65
C VAL A 30 38.13 -16.02 -0.55
N THR A 31 37.18 -16.81 -1.05
CA THR A 31 36.19 -16.38 -2.04
C THR A 31 34.82 -16.35 -1.37
N ILE A 32 34.08 -15.26 -1.51
CA ILE A 32 32.68 -15.21 -1.07
C ILE A 32 31.80 -15.21 -2.31
N GLU A 33 30.88 -16.16 -2.40
CA GLU A 33 29.82 -16.22 -3.40
C GLU A 33 28.57 -15.53 -2.85
N HIS A 34 28.19 -14.42 -3.47
CA HIS A 34 27.04 -13.60 -3.08
C HIS A 34 25.86 -13.85 -4.01
N ARG A 35 24.83 -14.52 -3.49
CA ARG A 35 23.59 -14.78 -4.24
C ARG A 35 22.36 -14.31 -3.49
N ASP A 36 21.32 -13.90 -4.20
CA ASP A 36 20.02 -13.71 -3.57
C ASP A 36 19.26 -15.04 -3.39
N THR A 37 18.14 -15.02 -2.66
CA THR A 37 17.27 -16.20 -2.45
C THR A 37 16.64 -16.73 -3.73
N LEU A 38 16.78 -16.01 -4.84
CA LEU A 38 16.33 -16.41 -6.18
C LEU A 38 17.49 -16.99 -7.03
N GLY A 39 18.67 -17.15 -6.43
CA GLY A 39 19.87 -17.70 -7.05
C GLY A 39 20.66 -16.70 -7.91
N ARG A 40 20.24 -15.44 -7.99
CA ARG A 40 20.88 -14.41 -8.82
C ARG A 40 22.15 -13.90 -8.13
N PRO A 41 23.22 -13.60 -8.87
CA PRO A 41 24.38 -12.92 -8.29
C PRO A 41 23.99 -11.53 -7.80
N LEU A 42 24.59 -11.08 -6.70
CA LEU A 42 24.44 -9.68 -6.25
C LEU A 42 25.07 -8.70 -7.27
N PRO A 43 24.70 -7.41 -7.23
CA PRO A 43 25.17 -6.42 -8.21
C PRO A 43 26.70 -6.35 -8.34
N GLU A 44 27.18 -6.45 -9.59
CA GLU A 44 28.60 -6.27 -9.93
C GLU A 44 29.11 -4.89 -9.48
N GLY A 45 30.36 -4.83 -9.02
CA GLY A 45 31.00 -3.59 -8.60
C GLY A 45 30.76 -3.22 -7.14
N ALA A 46 29.94 -3.98 -6.41
CA ALA A 46 29.74 -3.78 -4.98
C ALA A 46 31.03 -4.07 -4.19
N PRO A 47 31.54 -3.12 -3.39
CA PRO A 47 32.72 -3.35 -2.57
C PRO A 47 32.42 -4.31 -1.42
N VAL A 48 33.34 -5.23 -1.15
CA VAL A 48 33.29 -6.16 -0.01
C VAL A 48 34.50 -5.93 0.87
N GLU A 49 34.25 -5.65 2.14
CA GLU A 49 35.28 -5.51 3.16
C GLU A 49 35.26 -6.74 4.06
N LEU A 50 36.34 -7.52 4.05
CA LEU A 50 36.53 -8.68 4.92
C LEU A 50 37.57 -8.35 5.99
N VAL A 51 37.29 -8.72 7.24
CA VAL A 51 38.22 -8.59 8.37
C VAL A 51 38.52 -9.97 8.93
N ASP A 52 39.80 -10.29 9.06
CA ASP A 52 40.24 -11.55 9.67
C ASP A 52 40.35 -11.46 11.19
N HIS A 53 40.57 -12.61 11.84
CA HIS A 53 40.72 -12.74 13.29
C HIS A 53 41.87 -11.91 13.89
N ARG A 54 42.77 -11.35 13.07
CA ARG A 54 43.88 -10.46 13.48
C ARG A 54 43.50 -8.99 13.39
N GLY A 55 42.30 -8.69 12.88
CA GLY A 55 41.84 -7.34 12.61
C GLY A 55 42.41 -6.76 11.31
N GLN A 56 42.96 -7.59 10.42
CA GLN A 56 43.45 -7.10 9.13
C GLN A 56 42.31 -7.08 8.10
N HIS A 57 42.23 -5.95 7.38
CA HIS A 57 41.20 -5.69 6.37
C HIS A 57 41.67 -6.16 4.99
N HIS A 58 40.75 -6.80 4.26
CA HIS A 58 40.96 -7.37 2.93
C HIS A 58 39.83 -6.91 2.02
N HIS A 59 40.16 -6.08 1.04
CA HIS A 59 39.17 -5.53 0.11
C HIS A 59 38.95 -6.44 -1.10
N GLY A 60 37.69 -6.61 -1.47
CA GLY A 60 37.25 -7.29 -2.68
C GLY A 60 36.13 -6.51 -3.36
N VAL A 61 35.75 -6.94 -4.56
CA VAL A 61 34.61 -6.39 -5.32
C VAL A 61 33.84 -7.57 -5.90
N ILE A 62 32.51 -7.50 -5.88
CA ILE A 62 31.65 -8.50 -6.50
C ILE A 62 31.78 -8.42 -8.03
N ASN A 63 32.10 -9.54 -8.68
CA ASN A 63 32.18 -9.65 -10.13
C ASN A 63 30.83 -10.04 -10.76
N ALA A 64 30.77 -10.20 -12.09
CA ALA A 64 29.55 -10.57 -12.81
C ALA A 64 28.94 -11.94 -12.38
N GLU A 65 29.75 -12.85 -11.84
CA GLU A 65 29.27 -14.14 -11.32
C GLU A 65 28.82 -14.09 -9.85
N GLY A 66 28.89 -12.92 -9.21
CA GLY A 66 28.54 -12.75 -7.79
C GLY A 66 29.69 -13.09 -6.83
N LEU A 67 30.93 -13.23 -7.32
CA LEU A 67 32.09 -13.64 -6.51
C LEU A 67 32.92 -12.43 -6.08
N SER A 68 33.33 -12.39 -4.81
CA SER A 68 34.38 -11.51 -4.31
C SER A 68 35.57 -12.34 -3.83
N ARG A 69 36.80 -11.86 -4.07
CA ARG A 69 38.04 -12.60 -3.75
C ARG A 69 38.95 -11.79 -2.83
N HIS A 70 39.42 -12.44 -1.76
CA HIS A 70 40.22 -11.85 -0.70
C HIS A 70 41.48 -12.70 -0.51
N PRO A 71 42.61 -12.33 -1.15
CA PRO A 71 43.85 -13.08 -1.01
C PRO A 71 44.55 -12.75 0.31
N ARG A 72 45.37 -13.69 0.81
CA ARG A 72 46.23 -13.51 1.99
C ARG A 72 45.49 -13.29 3.31
N VAL A 73 44.32 -13.90 3.47
CA VAL A 73 43.53 -13.88 4.70
C VAL A 73 44.14 -14.87 5.71
N ALA A 74 44.28 -14.48 6.97
CA ALA A 74 44.74 -15.42 7.99
C ALA A 74 43.70 -16.51 8.26
N ALA A 75 44.12 -17.78 8.28
CA ALA A 75 43.24 -18.88 8.71
C ALA A 75 42.71 -18.62 10.13
N GLY A 76 41.39 -18.74 10.30
CA GLY A 76 40.63 -18.41 11.50
C GLY A 76 39.25 -17.83 11.16
N PRO A 77 38.52 -17.33 12.16
CA PRO A 77 37.27 -16.61 11.93
C PRO A 77 37.48 -15.37 11.07
N VAL A 78 36.56 -15.13 10.14
CA VAL A 78 36.49 -13.91 9.33
C VAL A 78 35.09 -13.31 9.44
N ALA A 79 35.00 -12.00 9.30
CA ALA A 79 33.73 -11.31 9.11
C ALA A 79 33.78 -10.47 7.83
N TRP A 80 32.64 -10.19 7.21
CA TRP A 80 32.59 -9.32 6.03
C TRP A 80 31.38 -8.41 6.01
N GLN A 81 31.46 -7.36 5.20
CA GLN A 81 30.35 -6.47 4.87
C GLN A 81 30.37 -6.07 3.41
N ILE A 82 29.18 -5.92 2.83
CA ILE A 82 29.00 -5.42 1.48
C ILE A 82 28.65 -3.93 1.57
N GLY A 83 29.37 -3.08 0.86
CA GLY A 83 29.03 -1.67 0.71
C GLY A 83 28.18 -1.42 -0.52
N ASN A 84 27.44 -0.31 -0.52
CA ASN A 84 26.68 0.21 -1.67
C ASN A 84 25.59 -0.73 -2.23
N VAL A 85 25.13 -1.71 -1.46
CA VAL A 85 24.04 -2.63 -1.86
C VAL A 85 22.90 -2.50 -0.85
N SER A 86 21.96 -1.60 -1.15
CA SER A 86 20.85 -1.29 -0.23
C SER A 86 19.71 -2.29 -0.36
N GLY A 87 19.12 -2.66 0.79
CA GLY A 87 17.89 -3.47 0.84
C GLY A 87 18.08 -4.99 0.75
N TYR A 88 19.31 -5.47 0.50
CA TYR A 88 19.64 -6.89 0.57
C TYR A 88 19.97 -7.29 2.01
N HIS A 89 19.38 -8.40 2.50
CA HIS A 89 19.58 -8.89 3.86
C HIS A 89 20.15 -10.30 3.84
N LEU A 90 21.27 -10.53 4.52
CA LEU A 90 21.86 -11.87 4.63
C LEU A 90 20.94 -12.79 5.44
N VAL A 91 20.64 -13.97 4.90
CA VAL A 91 19.75 -14.96 5.53
C VAL A 91 20.31 -16.37 5.59
N ALA A 92 21.43 -16.64 4.92
CA ALA A 92 22.19 -17.86 5.18
C ALA A 92 23.68 -17.72 4.83
N ILE A 93 24.50 -18.52 5.51
CA ILE A 93 25.93 -18.68 5.26
C ILE A 93 26.20 -20.18 5.13
N ASP A 94 26.79 -20.62 4.02
CA ASP A 94 27.08 -22.05 3.75
C ASP A 94 25.87 -22.95 4.01
N ASP A 95 24.71 -22.54 3.48
CA ASP A 95 23.39 -23.15 3.67
C ASP A 95 22.84 -23.20 5.10
N ALA A 96 23.57 -22.67 6.09
CA ALA A 96 23.06 -22.50 7.45
C ALA A 96 22.25 -21.21 7.55
N PRO A 97 20.96 -21.26 7.93
CA PRO A 97 20.13 -20.07 8.13
C PRO A 97 20.72 -19.11 9.16
N CYS A 98 20.56 -17.83 8.92
CA CYS A 98 20.88 -16.78 9.87
C CYS A 98 19.79 -15.72 9.91
N HIS A 99 19.52 -15.19 11.10
CA HIS A 99 18.46 -14.21 11.27
C HIS A 99 18.89 -12.85 10.67
N PRO A 100 18.12 -12.26 9.73
CA PRO A 100 18.57 -11.09 8.96
C PRO A 100 18.80 -9.85 9.82
N VAL A 101 17.99 -9.65 10.87
CA VAL A 101 18.20 -8.55 11.83
C VAL A 101 19.52 -8.72 12.59
N SER A 102 19.87 -9.96 12.96
CA SER A 102 21.11 -10.23 13.68
C SER A 102 22.33 -9.97 12.78
N CYS A 103 22.24 -10.34 11.50
CA CYS A 103 23.26 -10.07 10.50
C CYS A 103 23.37 -8.58 10.11
N GLY A 104 22.28 -7.82 10.22
CA GLY A 104 22.29 -6.36 10.05
C GLY A 104 22.94 -5.62 11.23
N LEU A 105 22.80 -6.14 12.45
CA LEU A 105 23.36 -5.55 13.67
C LEU A 105 24.81 -5.96 13.94
N ILE A 106 25.17 -7.20 13.60
CA ILE A 106 26.50 -7.77 13.82
C ILE A 106 26.99 -8.35 12.49
N ALA A 107 28.22 -8.00 12.10
CA ALA A 107 28.81 -8.55 10.89
C ALA A 107 28.83 -10.10 10.95
N PRO A 108 28.42 -10.78 9.85
CA PRO A 108 28.42 -12.23 9.79
C PRO A 108 29.82 -12.79 10.02
N GLN A 109 29.91 -14.02 10.55
CA GLN A 109 31.18 -14.70 10.78
C GLN A 109 31.19 -16.08 10.14
N ALA A 110 32.34 -16.45 9.57
CA ALA A 110 32.60 -17.77 9.02
C ALA A 110 34.02 -18.24 9.39
N ALA A 111 34.24 -19.55 9.46
CA ALA A 111 35.55 -20.12 9.77
C ALA A 111 36.34 -20.43 8.48
N VAL A 112 37.59 -19.98 8.44
CA VAL A 112 38.51 -20.21 7.31
C VAL A 112 39.66 -21.09 7.77
N ALA A 113 39.83 -22.27 7.16
CA ALA A 113 40.84 -23.25 7.59
C ALA A 113 41.73 -23.79 6.47
N MET A 114 41.25 -23.78 5.23
CA MET A 114 41.91 -24.39 4.07
C MET A 114 42.66 -23.34 3.24
N PRO A 115 43.73 -23.69 2.50
CA PRO A 115 44.47 -22.73 1.65
C PRO A 115 43.59 -21.95 0.66
N GLU A 116 42.49 -22.56 0.23
CA GLU A 116 41.41 -21.94 -0.53
C GLU A 116 40.09 -22.28 0.19
N THR A 117 39.30 -21.27 0.52
CA THR A 117 38.00 -21.42 1.18
C THR A 117 36.96 -20.61 0.41
N THR A 118 35.84 -21.24 0.06
CA THR A 118 34.68 -20.55 -0.53
C THR A 118 33.57 -20.50 0.50
N ILE A 119 33.03 -19.30 0.74
CA ILE A 119 31.89 -19.05 1.62
C ILE A 119 30.69 -18.70 0.73
N GLN A 120 29.56 -19.37 0.93
CA GLN A 120 28.31 -19.02 0.26
C GLN A 120 27.49 -18.09 1.15
N ALA A 121 27.10 -16.93 0.62
CA ALA A 121 26.30 -15.95 1.33
C ALA A 121 25.01 -15.68 0.55
N ILE A 122 23.86 -15.99 1.18
CA ILE A 122 22.54 -15.92 0.56
C ILE A 122 21.75 -14.73 1.14
N TYR A 123 21.20 -13.87 0.27
CA TYR A 123 20.54 -12.63 0.65
C TYR A 123 19.08 -12.58 0.19
N ILE A 124 18.16 -12.05 1.00
CA ILE A 124 16.83 -11.67 0.47
C ILE A 124 17.03 -10.45 -0.44
N PRO A 125 16.42 -10.41 -1.64
CA PRO A 125 16.47 -9.25 -2.51
C PRO A 125 15.73 -8.03 -1.90
N PRO A 126 15.94 -6.82 -2.44
CA PRO A 126 15.31 -5.60 -1.94
C PRO A 126 13.78 -5.63 -2.06
N PRO A 127 13.06 -4.84 -1.24
CA PRO A 127 11.62 -4.70 -1.35
C PRO A 127 11.25 -4.03 -2.69
N ILE A 128 10.10 -4.41 -3.25
CA ILE A 128 9.59 -3.85 -4.50
C ILE A 128 8.59 -2.75 -4.17
N VAL A 129 8.83 -1.54 -4.67
CA VAL A 129 7.98 -0.37 -4.38
C VAL A 129 7.57 0.32 -5.67
N VAL A 130 6.28 0.61 -5.79
CA VAL A 130 5.71 1.52 -6.79
C VAL A 130 5.43 2.85 -6.12
N ASN A 131 6.18 3.89 -6.48
CA ASN A 131 5.96 5.24 -5.96
C ASN A 131 5.04 6.05 -6.88
N LEU A 132 3.79 6.19 -6.48
CA LEU A 132 2.76 6.99 -7.16
C LEU A 132 2.58 8.38 -6.54
N ARG A 133 3.45 8.82 -5.63
CA ARG A 133 3.40 10.17 -5.04
C ARG A 133 3.87 11.23 -6.03
N GLU A 134 4.92 10.92 -6.78
CA GLU A 134 5.48 11.79 -7.81
C GLU A 134 5.38 11.11 -9.17
N PRO A 135 5.05 11.81 -10.27
CA PRO A 135 5.08 11.25 -11.62
C PRO A 135 6.46 10.70 -11.97
N ALA A 136 6.52 9.54 -12.64
CA ALA A 136 7.75 9.09 -13.28
C ALA A 136 8.29 10.16 -14.26
N PRO A 137 9.61 10.23 -14.51
CA PRO A 137 10.20 11.24 -15.40
C PRO A 137 9.60 11.27 -16.81
N ASP A 138 9.20 10.12 -17.34
CA ASP A 138 8.54 9.94 -18.63
C ASP A 138 7.00 9.93 -18.53
N SER A 139 6.47 10.20 -17.33
CA SER A 139 5.05 10.13 -16.95
C SER A 139 4.42 8.72 -17.01
N VAL A 140 5.22 7.66 -17.16
CA VAL A 140 4.71 6.27 -17.21
C VAL A 140 5.28 5.46 -16.05
N ASP A 141 4.45 5.19 -15.06
CA ASP A 141 4.84 4.31 -13.95
C ASP A 141 4.99 2.87 -14.40
N ARG A 142 6.19 2.32 -14.16
CA ARG A 142 6.54 0.93 -14.47
C ARG A 142 7.42 0.36 -13.36
N LEU A 143 7.30 -0.94 -13.14
CA LEU A 143 8.32 -1.71 -12.44
C LEU A 143 9.56 -1.84 -13.34
N SER A 144 10.75 -1.87 -12.73
CA SER A 144 11.97 -2.13 -13.50
C SER A 144 11.98 -3.56 -14.03
N ASP A 145 12.76 -3.83 -15.08
CA ASP A 145 12.91 -5.19 -15.60
C ASP A 145 13.45 -6.15 -14.50
N THR A 146 14.30 -5.64 -13.61
CA THR A 146 14.80 -6.37 -12.44
C THR A 146 13.70 -6.75 -11.45
N ASP A 147 12.74 -5.85 -11.20
CA ASP A 147 11.60 -6.12 -10.32
C ASP A 147 10.63 -7.12 -10.95
N VAL A 148 10.36 -6.99 -12.26
CA VAL A 148 9.52 -7.94 -12.99
C VAL A 148 10.17 -9.33 -13.00
N GLU A 149 11.48 -9.40 -13.22
CA GLU A 149 12.22 -10.67 -13.13
C GLU A 149 12.24 -11.23 -11.71
N GLN A 150 12.36 -10.37 -10.69
CA GLN A 150 12.26 -10.78 -9.29
C GLN A 150 10.90 -11.44 -9.00
N LEU A 151 9.80 -10.84 -9.46
CA LEU A 151 8.46 -11.42 -9.31
C LEU A 151 8.30 -12.73 -10.11
N ARG A 152 8.89 -12.81 -11.30
CA ARG A 152 8.89 -14.03 -12.13
C ARG A 152 9.57 -15.20 -11.41
N LEU A 153 10.74 -14.96 -10.83
CA LEU A 153 11.50 -15.96 -10.09
C LEU A 153 10.87 -16.26 -8.72
N ASN A 154 10.25 -15.27 -8.08
CA ASN A 154 9.58 -15.41 -6.79
C ASN A 154 8.15 -15.96 -6.93
N GLY A 155 8.02 -17.11 -7.59
CA GLY A 155 6.75 -17.80 -7.76
C GLY A 155 5.86 -17.27 -8.89
N ASN A 156 6.37 -16.39 -9.77
CA ASN A 156 5.64 -15.81 -10.91
C ASN A 156 4.29 -15.18 -10.51
N ASN A 157 4.26 -14.51 -9.37
CA ASN A 157 3.09 -13.82 -8.84
C ASN A 157 3.49 -12.45 -8.27
N ALA A 158 2.53 -11.53 -8.24
CA ALA A 158 2.64 -10.23 -7.63
C ALA A 158 1.48 -10.04 -6.65
N THR A 159 1.77 -10.15 -5.36
CA THR A 159 0.87 -9.67 -4.31
C THR A 159 1.17 -8.19 -4.09
N ILE A 160 0.20 -7.33 -4.37
CA ILE A 160 0.34 -5.87 -4.33
C ILE A 160 -0.44 -5.34 -3.14
N PHE A 161 0.21 -4.56 -2.28
CA PHE A 161 -0.41 -3.92 -1.12
C PHE A 161 -0.53 -2.40 -1.31
N VAL A 162 -1.72 -1.86 -1.06
CA VAL A 162 -2.02 -0.42 -1.11
C VAL A 162 -2.50 0.06 0.25
N HIS A 163 -1.71 0.94 0.88
CA HIS A 163 -1.99 1.48 2.21
C HIS A 163 -3.19 2.44 2.24
N GLY A 164 -3.70 2.72 3.44
CA GLY A 164 -4.84 3.61 3.71
C GLY A 164 -4.57 5.11 3.61
N TYR A 165 -5.55 5.90 4.07
CA TYR A 165 -5.50 7.37 4.14
C TYR A 165 -4.50 7.86 5.20
N ASN A 166 -3.97 9.07 5.00
CA ASN A 166 -3.09 9.78 5.92
C ASN A 166 -1.79 9.05 6.30
N VAL A 167 -1.31 8.18 5.40
CA VAL A 167 -0.02 7.49 5.57
C VAL A 167 1.08 8.29 4.85
N PRO A 168 2.01 8.91 5.59
CA PRO A 168 3.14 9.60 4.97
C PRO A 168 4.05 8.60 4.26
N HIS A 169 4.92 9.06 3.35
CA HIS A 169 5.89 8.19 2.68
C HIS A 169 6.74 7.42 3.71
N GLY A 170 7.18 8.12 4.76
CA GLY A 170 7.99 7.54 5.82
C GLY A 170 9.41 7.22 5.39
N ASN A 171 10.14 6.57 6.30
CA ASN A 171 11.52 6.15 6.09
C ASN A 171 11.68 4.69 6.48
N TRP A 172 12.56 3.99 5.79
CA TRP A 172 13.03 2.68 6.25
C TRP A 172 13.73 2.80 7.60
N ALA A 173 13.57 1.78 8.45
CA ALA A 173 14.27 1.75 9.72
C ALA A 173 15.78 1.73 9.50
N ARG A 174 16.53 2.24 10.48
CA ARG A 174 17.95 2.00 10.54
C ARG A 174 18.29 0.96 11.59
N PHE A 175 19.03 -0.09 11.24
CA PHE A 175 19.72 -0.92 12.24
C PHE A 175 20.82 -0.04 12.85
N THR A 176 20.45 0.78 13.84
CA THR A 176 21.40 1.64 14.53
C THR A 176 22.15 0.83 15.58
N HIS A 177 23.39 1.20 15.84
CA HIS A 177 24.20 0.69 16.95
C HIS A 177 23.52 0.85 18.33
N ASN A 178 22.50 1.73 18.45
CA ASN A 178 21.74 1.94 19.68
C ASN A 178 20.61 0.92 19.89
N ALA A 179 20.32 0.07 18.90
CA ALA A 179 19.54 -1.14 19.14
C ALA A 179 20.39 -2.04 20.06
N ASP A 180 19.94 -2.15 21.30
CA ASP A 180 20.68 -2.56 22.49
C ASP A 180 21.31 -3.96 22.39
N LEU A 181 22.48 -4.06 21.76
CA LEU A 181 23.40 -5.20 21.87
C LEU A 181 24.68 -4.73 22.53
N SER A 182 24.53 -4.10 23.70
CA SER A 182 25.60 -3.73 24.62
C SER A 182 26.37 -4.93 25.23
N GLY A 183 26.28 -6.15 24.67
CA GLY A 183 26.92 -7.33 25.30
C GLY A 183 27.39 -8.50 24.42
N LEU A 184 26.85 -8.73 23.22
CA LEU A 184 27.09 -10.01 22.52
C LEU A 184 28.38 -10.07 21.69
N ALA A 185 28.81 -8.97 21.06
CA ALA A 185 30.03 -8.96 20.24
C ALA A 185 31.30 -8.46 20.98
N ALA A 186 31.15 -7.93 22.20
CA ALA A 186 32.20 -7.15 22.86
C ALA A 186 33.19 -7.96 23.74
N MET A 187 32.96 -9.26 23.98
CA MET A 187 33.66 -9.96 25.08
C MET A 187 34.63 -11.10 24.70
N GLN A 188 34.88 -11.41 23.43
CA GLN A 188 35.82 -12.49 23.07
C GLN A 188 37.07 -12.01 22.30
N PRO A 189 38.29 -12.17 22.88
CA PRO A 189 39.55 -11.95 22.16
C PRO A 189 39.63 -12.80 20.89
N GLY A 190 40.00 -12.20 19.76
CA GLY A 190 40.13 -12.90 18.46
C GLY A 190 38.90 -12.83 17.55
N THR A 191 37.83 -12.13 17.95
CA THR A 191 36.66 -11.90 17.10
C THR A 191 36.94 -10.76 16.10
N PRO A 192 36.77 -10.97 14.77
CA PRO A 192 36.91 -9.91 13.78
C PRO A 192 35.87 -8.81 14.02
N LYS A 193 36.31 -7.55 14.08
CA LYS A 193 35.44 -6.40 14.33
C LYS A 193 35.18 -5.63 13.04
N LEU A 194 33.93 -5.64 12.59
CA LEU A 194 33.42 -4.79 11.52
C LEU A 194 32.27 -3.94 12.03
N VAL A 195 32.27 -2.65 11.68
CA VAL A 195 31.20 -1.72 12.04
C VAL A 195 30.14 -1.78 10.95
N PRO A 196 28.85 -2.10 11.22
CA PRO A 196 27.81 -2.14 10.19
C PRO A 196 27.81 -0.88 9.32
N ASN A 197 28.10 -1.04 8.03
CA ASN A 197 27.98 0.06 7.09
C ASN A 197 26.48 0.40 6.85
N GLY A 198 26.20 1.66 6.48
CA GLY A 198 24.84 2.19 6.34
C GLY A 198 23.92 1.44 5.36
N SER A 199 24.46 0.60 4.46
CA SER A 199 23.66 -0.17 3.49
C SER A 199 23.03 -1.41 4.11
N ALA A 200 23.77 -2.14 4.94
CA ALA A 200 23.22 -3.13 5.85
C ALA A 200 22.34 -2.48 6.92
N ALA A 201 22.55 -1.19 7.21
CA ALA A 201 21.78 -0.47 8.20
C ALA A 201 20.38 -0.07 7.76
N THR A 202 19.90 -0.28 6.53
CA THR A 202 18.51 0.09 6.16
C THR A 202 17.59 -1.13 6.26
N ALA A 203 16.87 -1.26 7.38
CA ALA A 203 15.97 -2.37 7.66
C ALA A 203 14.73 -2.29 6.76
N THR A 204 14.55 -3.31 5.92
CA THR A 204 13.37 -3.52 5.05
C THR A 204 12.64 -4.82 5.43
N LEU A 205 12.87 -5.30 6.65
CA LEU A 205 12.28 -6.48 7.26
C LEU A 205 11.76 -6.12 8.65
N CYS A 206 10.72 -6.81 9.10
CA CYS A 206 10.07 -6.52 10.36
C CYS A 206 10.98 -6.99 11.51
N GLN A 207 11.20 -6.12 12.50
CA GLN A 207 11.98 -6.44 13.69
C GLN A 207 11.09 -6.92 14.85
N SER A 208 9.80 -6.56 14.85
CA SER A 208 8.83 -6.95 15.87
C SER A 208 7.40 -6.60 15.44
N GLU A 209 6.42 -7.39 15.85
CA GLU A 209 4.99 -7.18 15.59
C GLU A 209 4.32 -6.20 16.53
N ALA A 210 5.07 -5.62 17.48
CA ALA A 210 4.51 -4.77 18.51
C ALA A 210 4.52 -3.29 18.09
N THR A 211 3.46 -2.56 18.44
CA THR A 211 3.37 -1.10 18.28
C THR A 211 4.57 -0.39 18.91
N ASP A 212 5.06 -0.83 20.08
CA ASP A 212 6.25 -0.28 20.75
C ASP A 212 7.53 -0.32 19.89
N ALA A 213 7.60 -1.21 18.89
CA ALA A 213 8.72 -1.24 17.95
C ALA A 213 8.65 -0.08 16.96
N ASP A 214 7.44 0.31 16.54
CA ASP A 214 7.19 1.47 15.69
C ASP A 214 7.58 2.78 16.39
N GLU A 215 7.14 2.94 17.65
CA GLU A 215 7.45 4.13 18.46
C GLU A 215 8.96 4.33 18.65
N ARG A 216 9.70 3.22 18.69
CA ARG A 216 11.17 3.21 18.76
C ARG A 216 11.84 3.34 17.39
N GLY A 217 11.06 3.40 16.30
CA GLY A 217 11.54 3.51 14.92
C GLY A 217 12.22 2.24 14.39
N LEU A 218 11.94 1.08 14.98
CA LEU A 218 12.57 -0.21 14.67
C LEU A 218 12.06 -0.82 13.35
N ASN A 219 10.82 -0.53 12.96
CA ASN A 219 10.20 -1.00 11.72
C ASN A 219 10.13 0.08 10.62
N GLY A 220 10.79 1.22 10.83
CA GLY A 220 10.69 2.40 9.98
C GLY A 220 9.43 3.20 10.30
N SER A 221 9.02 4.09 9.40
CA SER A 221 7.80 4.89 9.55
C SER A 221 6.95 4.92 8.27
N GLY A 222 5.71 5.41 8.39
CA GLY A 222 4.82 5.66 7.25
C GLY A 222 4.58 4.43 6.36
N ALA A 223 4.55 4.64 5.04
CA ALA A 223 4.27 3.61 4.06
C ALA A 223 5.34 2.49 4.05
N CYS A 224 6.61 2.82 4.31
CA CYS A 224 7.68 1.83 4.47
C CYS A 224 7.36 0.84 5.60
N ASN A 225 6.95 1.35 6.75
CA ASN A 225 6.62 0.53 7.92
C ASN A 225 5.38 -0.35 7.68
N TRP A 226 4.35 0.20 7.05
CA TRP A 226 3.18 -0.56 6.61
C TRP A 226 3.57 -1.71 5.68
N LEU A 227 4.43 -1.45 4.69
CA LEU A 227 4.86 -2.50 3.75
C LEU A 227 5.59 -3.63 4.47
N VAL A 228 6.54 -3.30 5.35
CA VAL A 228 7.34 -4.28 6.08
C VAL A 228 6.47 -5.18 6.97
N ASN A 229 5.53 -4.59 7.71
CA ASN A 229 4.63 -5.36 8.56
C ASN A 229 3.69 -6.24 7.73
N MET A 230 3.08 -5.69 6.68
CA MET A 230 2.18 -6.47 5.82
C MET A 230 2.90 -7.64 5.15
N GLU A 231 4.10 -7.42 4.63
CA GLU A 231 4.91 -8.47 4.01
C GLU A 231 5.27 -9.57 5.02
N TYR A 232 5.72 -9.18 6.22
CA TYR A 232 6.04 -10.12 7.29
C TYR A 232 4.83 -10.96 7.72
N GLN A 233 3.69 -10.33 7.98
CA GLN A 233 2.47 -11.04 8.38
C GLN A 233 1.96 -11.99 7.29
N LEU A 234 2.07 -11.61 6.02
CA LEU A 234 1.69 -12.51 4.92
C LEU A 234 2.64 -13.72 4.82
N ASN A 235 3.94 -13.53 4.98
CA ASN A 235 4.90 -14.64 4.99
C ASN A 235 4.64 -15.60 6.17
N ARG A 236 4.42 -15.07 7.38
CA ARG A 236 4.04 -15.89 8.55
C ARG A 236 2.74 -16.63 8.31
N ALA A 237 1.73 -15.96 7.75
CA ALA A 237 0.43 -16.57 7.48
C ALA A 237 0.50 -17.66 6.40
N ALA A 238 1.47 -17.58 5.49
CA ALA A 238 1.80 -18.62 4.52
C ALA A 238 2.58 -19.81 5.14
N GLY A 239 3.01 -19.71 6.40
CA GLY A 239 3.71 -20.78 7.10
C GLY A 239 5.23 -20.67 7.05
N LEU A 240 5.79 -19.50 6.70
CA LEU A 240 7.23 -19.28 6.79
C LEU A 240 7.71 -19.50 8.24
N PRO A 241 8.77 -20.28 8.46
CA PRO A 241 9.35 -20.46 9.80
C PRO A 241 10.07 -19.19 10.28
N ASP A 242 10.15 -18.99 11.59
CA ASP A 242 10.78 -17.80 12.18
C ASP A 242 12.33 -17.82 12.10
N ASP A 243 12.94 -18.99 11.87
CA ASP A 243 14.39 -19.21 11.89
C ASP A 243 15.03 -19.40 10.50
N ASP A 244 14.24 -19.62 9.45
CA ASP A 244 14.72 -19.77 8.07
C ASP A 244 14.01 -18.85 7.09
N TRP A 245 14.71 -17.77 6.76
CA TRP A 245 14.20 -16.69 5.92
C TRP A 245 14.52 -16.90 4.43
N ARG A 246 15.13 -18.02 4.03
CA ARG A 246 15.49 -18.27 2.63
C ARG A 246 14.28 -18.39 1.71
N GLN A 247 13.14 -18.82 2.24
CA GLN A 247 11.87 -18.92 1.50
C GLN A 247 11.07 -17.61 1.49
N TYR A 248 11.54 -16.55 2.15
CA TYR A 248 10.81 -15.30 2.29
C TYR A 248 10.43 -14.69 0.93
N THR A 249 9.12 -14.45 0.75
CA THR A 249 8.51 -13.93 -0.49
C THR A 249 8.26 -12.43 -0.37
N ARG A 250 8.67 -11.66 -1.38
CA ARG A 250 8.45 -10.20 -1.41
C ARG A 250 7.07 -9.86 -1.97
N ILE A 251 6.47 -8.79 -1.45
CA ILE A 251 5.27 -8.18 -2.03
C ILE A 251 5.63 -6.84 -2.70
N VAL A 252 4.69 -6.30 -3.48
CA VAL A 252 4.83 -4.98 -4.11
C VAL A 252 4.07 -3.95 -3.27
N GLY A 253 4.78 -2.98 -2.69
CA GLY A 253 4.18 -1.86 -1.96
C GLY A 253 3.82 -0.70 -2.88
N VAL A 254 2.58 -0.20 -2.83
CA VAL A 254 2.16 0.99 -3.58
C VAL A 254 2.09 2.19 -2.66
N PHE A 255 2.99 3.16 -2.89
CA PHE A 255 3.05 4.40 -2.11
C PHE A 255 2.35 5.49 -2.89
N TRP A 256 1.26 6.04 -2.34
CA TRP A 256 0.45 7.05 -3.02
C TRP A 256 0.25 8.28 -2.11
N PRO A 257 -0.02 9.49 -2.66
CA PRO A 257 -0.03 10.73 -1.89
C PRO A 257 -1.36 10.88 -1.13
N GLY A 258 -1.61 9.98 -0.19
CA GLY A 258 -2.79 9.95 0.67
C GLY A 258 -2.64 10.75 1.96
N ASP A 259 -1.48 11.34 2.21
CA ASP A 259 -1.14 12.22 3.33
C ASP A 259 -1.45 13.69 3.03
N THR A 260 -2.68 13.98 2.61
CA THR A 260 -3.10 15.35 2.21
C THR A 260 -3.35 16.28 3.41
N GLY A 261 -3.04 15.86 4.63
CA GLY A 261 -3.35 16.62 5.85
C GLY A 261 -4.80 16.45 6.33
N THR A 262 -5.10 17.06 7.48
CA THR A 262 -6.23 16.72 8.35
C THR A 262 -7.58 17.35 7.97
N THR A 263 -7.64 18.28 7.00
CA THR A 263 -8.88 19.00 6.67
C THR A 263 -9.49 18.67 5.31
N GLU A 264 -8.75 18.05 4.39
CA GLU A 264 -9.18 17.91 2.99
C GLU A 264 -9.29 16.44 2.54
N PHE A 265 -10.24 15.68 3.10
CA PHE A 265 -10.46 14.27 2.73
C PHE A 265 -10.76 14.09 1.23
N ILE A 266 -11.50 15.01 0.61
CA ILE A 266 -11.79 14.98 -0.83
C ILE A 266 -10.52 15.09 -1.68
N GLU A 267 -9.49 15.81 -1.20
CA GLU A 267 -8.19 15.84 -1.89
C GLU A 267 -7.52 14.47 -1.91
N ALA A 268 -7.60 13.72 -0.82
CA ALA A 268 -7.10 12.36 -0.79
C ALA A 268 -7.91 11.43 -1.70
N GLU A 269 -9.23 11.63 -1.83
CA GLU A 269 -10.05 10.87 -2.78
C GLU A 269 -9.65 11.14 -4.25
N PHE A 270 -9.36 12.41 -4.56
CA PHE A 270 -8.87 12.87 -5.85
C PHE A 270 -7.46 12.36 -6.16
N ALA A 271 -6.58 12.39 -5.16
CA ALA A 271 -5.25 11.79 -5.21
C ALA A 271 -5.35 10.27 -5.44
N ALA A 272 -6.24 9.59 -4.74
CA ALA A 272 -6.45 8.15 -4.87
C ALA A 272 -6.89 7.77 -6.29
N MET A 273 -7.84 8.49 -6.89
CA MET A 273 -8.25 8.23 -8.28
C MET A 273 -7.11 8.53 -9.27
N LYS A 274 -6.36 9.61 -9.08
CA LYS A 274 -5.19 9.94 -9.91
C LYS A 274 -4.12 8.83 -9.83
N SER A 275 -3.82 8.35 -8.64
CA SER A 275 -2.91 7.22 -8.42
C SER A 275 -3.47 5.93 -9.02
N GLY A 276 -4.77 5.67 -8.92
CA GLY A 276 -5.41 4.53 -9.54
C GLY A 276 -5.27 4.50 -11.06
N ARG A 277 -5.38 5.66 -11.74
CA ARG A 277 -5.10 5.77 -13.18
C ARG A 277 -3.66 5.42 -13.52
N ARG A 278 -2.70 5.84 -12.69
CA ARG A 278 -1.28 5.53 -12.87
C ARG A 278 -0.97 4.04 -12.61
N LEU A 279 -1.64 3.45 -11.62
CA LEU A 279 -1.54 2.02 -11.30
C LEU A 279 -1.97 1.12 -12.47
N VAL A 280 -2.84 1.58 -13.38
CA VAL A 280 -3.23 0.82 -14.58
C VAL A 280 -2.01 0.36 -15.39
N ASN A 281 -1.00 1.21 -15.56
CA ASN A 281 0.18 0.88 -16.36
C ASN A 281 0.98 -0.29 -15.76
N ILE A 282 1.15 -0.29 -14.43
CA ILE A 282 1.79 -1.37 -13.68
C ILE A 282 1.00 -2.67 -13.82
N LEU A 283 -0.33 -2.60 -13.65
CA LEU A 283 -1.17 -3.79 -13.78
C LEU A 283 -1.12 -4.36 -15.19
N VAL A 284 -1.16 -3.51 -16.22
CA VAL A 284 -1.01 -3.93 -17.62
C VAL A 284 0.37 -4.53 -17.86
N GLN A 285 1.44 -3.97 -17.30
CA GLN A 285 2.80 -4.52 -17.40
C GLN A 285 2.88 -5.95 -16.85
N LEU A 286 2.33 -6.19 -15.67
CA LEU A 286 2.31 -7.50 -15.02
C LEU A 286 1.44 -8.51 -15.80
N ILE A 287 0.29 -8.04 -16.30
CA ILE A 287 -0.63 -8.78 -17.17
C ILE A 287 0.05 -9.22 -18.48
N GLU A 288 0.81 -8.33 -19.11
CA GLU A 288 1.58 -8.61 -20.33
C GLU A 288 2.76 -9.55 -20.05
N ALA A 289 3.37 -9.45 -18.88
CA ALA A 289 4.45 -10.34 -18.43
C ALA A 289 3.97 -11.74 -18.03
N GLY A 290 2.65 -11.99 -17.99
CA GLY A 290 2.07 -13.28 -17.59
C GLY A 290 2.23 -13.59 -16.09
N ILE A 291 2.33 -12.55 -15.26
CA ILE A 291 2.43 -12.66 -13.80
C ILE A 291 1.02 -12.72 -13.20
N THR A 292 0.79 -13.64 -12.27
CA THR A 292 -0.45 -13.75 -11.48
C THR A 292 -0.57 -12.56 -10.53
N ILE A 293 -1.75 -11.92 -10.40
CA ILE A 293 -1.87 -10.65 -9.67
C ILE A 293 -2.90 -10.78 -8.54
N ASN A 294 -2.45 -10.51 -7.32
CA ASN A 294 -3.31 -10.36 -6.15
C ASN A 294 -3.22 -8.92 -5.63
N LEU A 295 -4.36 -8.33 -5.28
CA LEU A 295 -4.43 -6.97 -4.76
C LEU A 295 -4.98 -6.99 -3.33
N ILE A 296 -4.27 -6.37 -2.40
CA ILE A 296 -4.73 -6.12 -1.04
C ILE A 296 -4.75 -4.61 -0.83
N SER A 297 -5.89 -4.06 -0.45
CA SER A 297 -6.02 -2.63 -0.16
C SER A 297 -6.66 -2.41 1.20
N HIS A 298 -6.17 -1.41 1.91
CA HIS A 298 -6.73 -0.96 3.18
C HIS A 298 -7.41 0.41 3.04
N SER A 299 -8.55 0.61 3.71
CA SER A 299 -9.15 1.94 3.89
C SER A 299 -9.32 2.68 2.55
N LEU A 300 -8.85 3.92 2.41
CA LEU A 300 -8.94 4.72 1.19
C LEU A 300 -8.05 4.19 0.04
N GLY A 301 -7.07 3.34 0.33
CA GLY A 301 -6.32 2.58 -0.68
C GLY A 301 -7.24 1.73 -1.57
N ALA A 302 -8.41 1.34 -1.08
CA ALA A 302 -9.45 0.70 -1.89
C ALA A 302 -9.84 1.54 -3.11
N ARG A 303 -9.88 2.86 -2.99
CA ARG A 303 -10.22 3.77 -4.09
C ARG A 303 -9.17 3.80 -5.19
N VAL A 304 -7.89 3.69 -4.82
CA VAL A 304 -6.77 3.56 -5.77
C VAL A 304 -6.95 2.31 -6.61
N VAL A 305 -7.14 1.17 -5.95
CA VAL A 305 -7.29 -0.13 -6.62
C VAL A 305 -8.56 -0.18 -7.46
N LEU A 306 -9.71 0.20 -6.89
CA LEU A 306 -11.00 0.15 -7.58
C LEU A 306 -11.03 1.08 -8.80
N THR A 307 -10.35 2.23 -8.76
CA THR A 307 -10.17 3.09 -9.94
C THR A 307 -9.44 2.34 -11.06
N ALA A 308 -8.30 1.72 -10.75
CA ALA A 308 -7.51 0.98 -11.74
C ALA A 308 -8.34 -0.18 -12.35
N LEU A 309 -9.01 -0.96 -11.49
CA LEU A 309 -9.84 -2.09 -11.90
C LEU A 309 -11.06 -1.66 -12.72
N ASN A 310 -11.69 -0.54 -12.37
CA ASN A 310 -12.82 -0.01 -13.13
C ASN A 310 -12.41 0.33 -14.56
N ILE A 311 -11.22 0.91 -14.73
CA ILE A 311 -10.63 1.20 -16.04
C ILE A 311 -10.34 -0.08 -16.82
N LEU A 312 -9.66 -1.05 -16.20
CA LEU A 312 -9.36 -2.35 -16.84
C LEU A 312 -10.64 -3.07 -17.28
N GLY A 313 -11.64 -3.14 -16.40
CA GLY A 313 -12.92 -3.78 -16.68
C GLY A 313 -13.74 -3.08 -17.76
N ALA A 314 -13.77 -1.74 -17.76
CA ALA A 314 -14.41 -0.94 -18.80
C ALA A 314 -13.73 -1.13 -20.16
N HIS A 315 -12.42 -1.41 -20.16
CA HIS A 315 -11.62 -1.70 -21.35
C HIS A 315 -11.65 -3.18 -21.76
N GLY A 316 -12.51 -4.00 -21.14
CA GLY A 316 -12.69 -5.40 -21.50
C GLY A 316 -11.56 -6.34 -21.04
N MET A 317 -10.64 -5.88 -20.18
CA MET A 317 -9.60 -6.72 -19.57
C MET A 317 -10.21 -7.55 -18.43
N ARG A 318 -11.07 -8.49 -18.81
CA ARG A 318 -11.84 -9.29 -17.86
C ARG A 318 -10.98 -10.33 -17.18
N GLN A 319 -11.23 -10.55 -15.88
CA GLN A 319 -10.67 -11.69 -15.12
C GLN A 319 -9.14 -11.78 -15.19
N ARG A 320 -8.46 -10.63 -15.23
CA ARG A 320 -6.99 -10.53 -15.30
C ARG A 320 -6.33 -10.39 -13.93
N ILE A 321 -7.12 -10.19 -12.89
CA ILE A 321 -6.68 -10.08 -11.49
C ILE A 321 -7.26 -11.27 -10.73
N ASP A 322 -6.41 -12.04 -10.07
CA ASP A 322 -6.79 -13.32 -9.46
C ASP A 322 -7.59 -13.11 -8.17
N ASN A 323 -7.11 -12.22 -7.30
CA ASN A 323 -7.78 -11.92 -6.04
C ASN A 323 -7.74 -10.42 -5.74
N LEU A 324 -8.86 -9.89 -5.26
CA LEU A 324 -8.98 -8.55 -4.69
C LEU A 324 -9.45 -8.67 -3.24
N PHE A 325 -8.63 -8.22 -2.29
CA PHE A 325 -8.95 -8.11 -0.87
C PHE A 325 -9.15 -6.64 -0.50
N LEU A 326 -10.38 -6.29 -0.16
CA LEU A 326 -10.78 -4.97 0.32
C LEU A 326 -10.89 -5.05 1.85
N TRP A 327 -9.88 -4.56 2.57
CA TRP A 327 -9.83 -4.61 4.03
C TRP A 327 -10.22 -3.27 4.65
N GLU A 328 -11.33 -3.25 5.38
CA GLU A 328 -12.00 -2.06 5.91
C GLU A 328 -12.11 -0.93 4.87
N PRO A 329 -12.69 -1.19 3.68
CA PRO A 329 -12.57 -0.28 2.55
C PRO A 329 -13.32 1.04 2.75
N ALA A 330 -12.64 2.17 2.51
CA ALA A 330 -13.21 3.51 2.59
C ALA A 330 -14.01 3.91 1.33
N VAL A 331 -14.93 3.04 0.91
CA VAL A 331 -15.93 3.27 -0.15
C VAL A 331 -17.33 2.92 0.37
N ALA A 332 -18.40 3.34 -0.33
CA ALA A 332 -19.76 2.93 0.06
C ALA A 332 -20.06 1.49 -0.35
N ASP A 333 -21.06 0.92 0.28
CA ASP A 333 -21.55 -0.44 0.05
C ASP A 333 -21.96 -0.73 -1.40
N ASN A 334 -22.55 0.23 -2.10
CA ASN A 334 -22.91 0.08 -3.51
C ASN A 334 -21.79 0.50 -4.47
N ALA A 335 -20.56 0.75 -4.01
CA ALA A 335 -19.47 1.20 -4.86
C ALA A 335 -19.17 0.24 -6.03
N LEU A 336 -19.52 -1.04 -5.92
CA LEU A 336 -19.35 -2.04 -6.97
C LEU A 336 -20.64 -2.32 -7.77
N SER A 337 -21.77 -1.72 -7.36
CA SER A 337 -23.05 -1.85 -8.06
C SER A 337 -22.99 -1.14 -9.42
N PRO A 338 -23.73 -1.62 -10.43
CA PRO A 338 -23.94 -0.88 -11.68
C PRO A 338 -24.72 0.43 -11.50
N ASP A 339 -25.30 0.69 -10.32
CA ASP A 339 -26.07 1.91 -10.06
C ASP A 339 -25.15 3.14 -10.01
N THR A 340 -25.20 3.95 -11.06
CA THR A 340 -24.45 5.20 -11.20
C THR A 340 -25.38 6.28 -11.81
N PRO A 341 -25.23 7.60 -11.56
CA PRO A 341 -26.18 8.57 -12.12
C PRO A 341 -25.90 8.83 -13.60
N PHE A 342 -24.90 8.14 -14.16
CA PHE A 342 -24.37 8.27 -15.52
C PHE A 342 -24.60 7.01 -16.38
N THR A 343 -25.45 6.07 -15.95
CA THR A 343 -25.87 4.92 -16.78
C THR A 343 -27.31 5.08 -17.27
N ASP A 344 -27.57 4.55 -18.47
CA ASP A 344 -28.91 4.47 -19.05
C ASP A 344 -29.81 3.44 -18.35
N THR A 345 -29.24 2.61 -17.48
CA THR A 345 -29.99 1.72 -16.60
C THR A 345 -30.67 2.59 -15.54
N PRO A 346 -32.00 2.69 -15.51
CA PRO A 346 -32.68 3.42 -14.45
C PRO A 346 -32.30 2.80 -13.09
N PRO A 347 -32.16 3.61 -12.01
CA PRO A 347 -32.01 3.07 -10.67
C PRO A 347 -33.06 1.99 -10.47
N ARG A 348 -32.65 0.80 -10.01
CA ARG A 348 -33.56 -0.31 -9.83
C ARG A 348 -34.74 0.16 -8.97
N ARG A 349 -35.90 0.34 -9.61
CA ARG A 349 -37.19 0.44 -8.91
C ARG A 349 -37.50 -0.97 -8.44
N ASP A 350 -36.92 -1.32 -7.31
CA ASP A 350 -37.38 -2.43 -6.51
C ASP A 350 -38.89 -2.24 -6.28
N GLY A 351 -39.68 -3.27 -6.60
CA GLY A 351 -41.15 -3.24 -6.62
C GLY A 351 -41.82 -3.09 -5.24
N PHE A 352 -41.22 -2.31 -4.34
CA PHE A 352 -41.86 -1.86 -3.12
C PHE A 352 -42.86 -0.76 -3.47
N GLY A 353 -44.12 -1.02 -3.15
CA GLY A 353 -45.23 -0.11 -3.43
C GLY A 353 -45.00 1.27 -2.83
N THR A 354 -45.63 2.26 -3.47
CA THR A 354 -45.57 3.69 -3.16
C THR A 354 -45.94 4.07 -1.72
N ASP A 355 -46.52 3.15 -0.94
CA ASP A 355 -46.89 3.40 0.45
C ASP A 355 -45.75 3.09 1.45
N SER A 356 -44.65 2.50 0.99
CA SER A 356 -43.46 2.17 1.79
C SER A 356 -42.27 3.10 1.52
N LEU A 357 -42.53 4.30 0.99
CA LEU A 357 -41.53 5.34 0.68
C LEU A 357 -40.67 5.78 1.88
N ALA A 358 -41.07 5.45 3.11
CA ALA A 358 -40.22 5.72 4.27
C ALA A 358 -39.00 4.78 4.36
N HIS A 359 -39.04 3.57 3.77
CA HIS A 359 -38.08 2.49 4.06
C HIS A 359 -37.63 1.70 2.81
N SER A 360 -37.76 2.25 1.59
CA SER A 360 -37.33 1.55 0.37
C SER A 360 -35.97 2.07 -0.11
N PRO A 361 -34.89 1.26 -0.05
CA PRO A 361 -33.58 1.64 -0.56
C PRO A 361 -33.54 1.39 -2.07
N ALA A 362 -34.23 2.21 -2.85
CA ALA A 362 -33.77 2.52 -4.20
C ALA A 362 -32.46 3.32 -4.04
N ARG A 363 -31.38 2.60 -3.72
CA ARG A 363 -30.14 3.10 -3.11
C ARG A 363 -29.65 4.33 -3.87
N GLU A 364 -29.75 5.50 -3.26
CA GLU A 364 -29.33 6.75 -3.88
C GLU A 364 -27.86 6.63 -4.30
N VAL A 365 -27.54 7.09 -5.49
CA VAL A 365 -26.19 7.06 -6.06
C VAL A 365 -25.49 8.38 -5.73
N HIS A 366 -24.16 8.42 -5.62
CA HIS A 366 -23.46 9.70 -5.42
C HIS A 366 -23.95 10.70 -6.49
N PRO A 367 -24.47 11.90 -6.16
CA PRO A 367 -25.12 12.79 -7.13
C PRO A 367 -24.18 13.28 -8.25
N LEU A 368 -22.87 13.28 -7.98
CA LEU A 368 -21.82 13.51 -8.97
C LEU A 368 -21.11 12.21 -9.45
N GLY A 369 -21.64 11.03 -9.07
CA GLY A 369 -21.13 9.68 -9.36
C GLY A 369 -19.69 9.37 -8.94
N MET A 370 -19.14 10.13 -8.00
CA MET A 370 -17.85 9.82 -7.40
C MET A 370 -17.90 8.51 -6.61
N GLY A 371 -16.78 7.78 -6.64
CA GLY A 371 -16.60 6.57 -5.85
C GLY A 371 -17.53 5.41 -6.26
N THR A 372 -18.02 5.41 -7.51
CA THR A 372 -18.69 4.27 -8.12
C THR A 372 -17.73 3.57 -9.09
N PHE A 373 -17.67 2.24 -9.02
CA PHE A 373 -16.74 1.40 -9.77
C PHE A 373 -17.46 0.20 -10.41
N PRO A 374 -18.48 0.46 -11.24
CA PRO A 374 -19.41 -0.55 -11.72
C PRO A 374 -18.73 -1.65 -12.55
N THR A 375 -17.59 -1.37 -13.17
CA THR A 375 -16.85 -2.34 -13.99
C THR A 375 -15.64 -2.94 -13.29
N ALA A 376 -15.29 -2.52 -12.07
CA ALA A 376 -14.11 -3.04 -11.37
C ALA A 376 -14.16 -4.55 -11.17
N HIS A 377 -15.33 -5.08 -10.78
CA HIS A 377 -15.55 -6.51 -10.58
C HIS A 377 -15.34 -7.35 -11.85
N LEU A 378 -15.41 -6.76 -13.04
CA LEU A 378 -15.19 -7.49 -14.29
C LEU A 378 -13.71 -7.82 -14.50
N ALA A 379 -12.80 -7.02 -13.96
CA ALA A 379 -11.36 -7.24 -14.07
C ALA A 379 -10.84 -8.34 -13.13
N THR A 380 -11.61 -8.72 -12.11
CA THR A 380 -11.22 -9.62 -11.03
C THR A 380 -11.91 -10.97 -11.10
N ASN A 381 -11.21 -12.04 -10.72
CA ASN A 381 -11.79 -13.37 -10.55
C ASN A 381 -12.54 -13.50 -9.22
N ASN A 382 -11.91 -13.05 -8.13
CA ASN A 382 -12.47 -13.11 -6.78
C ASN A 382 -12.35 -11.76 -6.08
N VAL A 383 -13.41 -11.36 -5.38
CA VAL A 383 -13.46 -10.18 -4.52
C VAL A 383 -13.82 -10.60 -3.11
N VAL A 384 -12.98 -10.26 -2.15
CA VAL A 384 -13.16 -10.54 -0.72
C VAL A 384 -13.21 -9.22 0.02
N VAL A 385 -14.25 -8.98 0.79
CA VAL A 385 -14.38 -7.81 1.65
C VAL A 385 -14.19 -8.23 3.10
N LEU A 386 -13.13 -7.76 3.74
CA LEU A 386 -12.90 -7.92 5.18
C LEU A 386 -13.42 -6.65 5.88
N HIS A 387 -14.40 -6.78 6.76
CA HIS A 387 -15.08 -5.63 7.37
C HIS A 387 -15.36 -5.83 8.87
N SER A 388 -15.43 -4.74 9.64
CA SER A 388 -15.75 -4.75 11.07
C SER A 388 -16.76 -3.64 11.41
N HIS A 389 -17.76 -3.97 12.24
CA HIS A 389 -18.70 -3.00 12.84
C HIS A 389 -18.07 -2.25 14.01
N GLU A 390 -17.03 -2.82 14.62
CA GLU A 390 -16.26 -2.23 15.72
C GLU A 390 -15.14 -1.33 15.20
N ASP A 391 -15.01 -1.20 13.88
CA ASP A 391 -14.11 -0.25 13.28
C ASP A 391 -14.57 1.18 13.62
N GLY A 392 -13.90 1.81 14.60
CA GLY A 392 -14.18 3.17 15.07
C GLY A 392 -13.99 4.25 13.99
N ILE A 393 -13.35 3.93 12.87
CA ILE A 393 -13.35 4.73 11.65
C ILE A 393 -14.70 4.52 10.97
N LEU A 394 -15.09 3.29 10.60
CA LEU A 394 -16.34 3.03 9.85
C LEU A 394 -17.64 3.36 10.63
N GLY A 395 -17.65 3.22 11.96
CA GLY A 395 -18.67 3.70 12.90
C GLY A 395 -19.74 2.68 13.32
N PRO A 396 -20.34 2.83 14.52
CA PRO A 396 -21.28 1.86 15.04
C PRO A 396 -22.59 1.81 14.22
N SER A 397 -23.27 0.66 14.26
CA SER A 397 -24.57 0.50 13.62
C SER A 397 -25.61 1.43 14.25
N ALA A 398 -26.61 1.88 13.47
CA ALA A 398 -27.65 2.83 13.89
C ALA A 398 -28.45 2.44 15.16
N LYS A 399 -28.29 1.21 15.68
CA LYS A 399 -28.93 0.78 16.93
C LYS A 399 -28.25 1.32 18.20
N ASP A 400 -26.99 1.72 18.14
CA ASP A 400 -26.24 2.19 19.32
C ASP A 400 -26.15 3.72 19.41
N ALA A 401 -26.65 4.45 18.41
CA ALA A 401 -26.69 5.92 18.39
C ALA A 401 -27.73 6.54 19.35
N LEU A 402 -28.46 5.73 20.11
CA LEU A 402 -29.52 6.18 21.03
C LEU A 402 -29.06 6.38 22.47
N ILE A 403 -27.76 6.26 22.77
CA ILE A 403 -27.22 6.47 24.13
C ILE A 403 -25.91 7.25 24.06
N GLU A 404 -25.94 8.54 23.70
CA GLU A 404 -25.02 9.57 24.20
C GLU A 404 -25.35 10.93 23.56
N GLU A 405 -26.47 11.53 23.98
CA GLU A 405 -26.84 12.90 23.61
C GLU A 405 -26.19 13.97 24.52
N ASP A 406 -25.30 13.60 25.45
CA ASP A 406 -24.93 14.48 26.58
C ASP A 406 -23.45 14.87 26.71
N SER A 407 -22.63 14.64 25.69
CA SER A 407 -21.20 15.03 25.68
C SER A 407 -20.91 16.09 24.61
N GLY A 408 -21.36 17.33 24.87
CA GLY A 408 -21.19 18.49 23.98
C GLY A 408 -19.74 18.83 23.58
N LEU A 409 -19.59 19.80 22.65
CA LEU A 409 -18.41 20.36 21.94
C LEU A 409 -16.98 20.02 22.45
N LEU A 410 -16.77 19.99 23.76
CA LEU A 410 -15.51 19.62 24.41
C LEU A 410 -15.16 18.12 24.30
N GLY A 411 -16.16 17.22 24.24
CA GLY A 411 -15.96 15.79 24.03
C GLY A 411 -15.44 15.47 22.61
N ALA A 412 -16.03 16.11 21.61
CA ALA A 412 -15.61 16.02 20.20
C ALA A 412 -14.19 16.57 19.98
N LEU A 413 -13.83 17.68 20.62
CA LEU A 413 -12.48 18.26 20.55
C LEU A 413 -11.40 17.36 21.19
N ARG A 414 -11.76 16.52 22.16
CA ARG A 414 -10.82 15.60 22.84
C ARG A 414 -10.57 14.33 22.03
N GLY A 415 -11.60 13.79 21.37
CA GLY A 415 -11.48 12.65 20.44
C GLY A 415 -10.68 12.98 19.17
N ILE A 416 -10.74 14.23 18.74
CA ILE A 416 -9.98 14.72 17.58
C ILE A 416 -8.48 14.80 17.87
N ARG A 417 -8.09 15.26 19.07
CA ARG A 417 -6.67 15.31 19.43
C ARG A 417 -6.02 13.92 19.57
N THR A 418 -6.82 12.88 19.80
CA THR A 418 -6.38 11.48 19.91
C THR A 418 -6.29 10.78 18.55
N PHE A 419 -6.99 11.24 17.51
CA PHE A 419 -6.79 10.84 16.10
C PHE A 419 -5.45 11.31 15.51
N PHE A 420 -4.74 12.23 16.16
CA PHE A 420 -3.65 13.01 15.57
C PHE A 420 -2.26 12.70 16.12
N ASP A 421 -2.13 11.84 17.13
CA ASP A 421 -0.83 11.35 17.61
C ASP A 421 -0.63 9.91 17.12
N ASP A 422 0.52 9.65 16.49
CA ASP A 422 0.99 8.37 15.89
C ASP A 422 0.94 7.16 16.86
N THR A 423 0.57 7.36 18.12
CA THR A 423 0.63 6.37 19.20
C THR A 423 -0.73 6.02 19.84
N THR A 424 -1.86 6.57 19.37
CA THR A 424 -3.18 6.25 19.98
C THR A 424 -4.33 6.13 19.00
N ASP A 425 -4.25 5.20 18.04
CA ASP A 425 -5.42 4.74 17.27
C ASP A 425 -6.48 4.02 18.15
N ASP A 426 -6.14 3.66 19.40
CA ASP A 426 -6.96 2.82 20.29
C ASP A 426 -8.03 3.56 21.12
N GLN A 427 -8.08 4.89 21.16
CA GLN A 427 -9.03 5.61 22.03
C GLN A 427 -10.29 6.15 21.33
N THR A 428 -10.40 5.99 20.01
CA THR A 428 -11.44 6.58 19.16
C THR A 428 -12.71 5.74 19.00
N GLY A 429 -12.73 4.50 19.53
CA GLY A 429 -13.91 3.62 19.52
C GLY A 429 -15.10 4.09 20.40
N LYS A 430 -14.94 5.12 21.24
CA LYS A 430 -16.02 5.61 22.13
C LYS A 430 -16.80 6.82 21.62
N LEU A 431 -16.38 7.44 20.51
CA LEU A 431 -16.99 8.67 19.99
C LEU A 431 -17.58 8.44 18.60
N GLY A 432 -18.62 7.61 18.52
CA GLY A 432 -19.63 7.67 17.46
C GLY A 432 -19.20 7.45 16.00
N GLY A 433 -18.02 6.91 15.73
CA GLY A 433 -17.59 6.55 14.37
C GLY A 433 -17.22 7.74 13.49
N ALA A 434 -15.99 7.78 12.97
CA ALA A 434 -15.55 8.86 12.09
C ALA A 434 -16.14 8.82 10.65
N TYR A 435 -16.97 7.83 10.30
CA TYR A 435 -17.44 7.63 8.91
C TYR A 435 -18.97 7.49 8.80
N THR A 436 -19.71 7.98 9.79
CA THR A 436 -21.18 7.97 9.77
C THR A 436 -21.81 8.92 8.75
N LYS A 437 -21.07 9.54 7.79
CA LYS A 437 -21.61 10.40 6.70
C LYS A 437 -20.73 10.44 5.43
N LYS A 438 -20.34 9.26 4.92
CA LYS A 438 -19.20 8.99 4.03
C LYS A 438 -18.99 9.81 2.73
N TRP A 439 -19.92 10.62 2.25
CA TRP A 439 -19.73 11.33 0.96
C TRP A 439 -19.58 12.85 1.09
N TRP A 440 -19.88 13.43 2.27
CA TRP A 440 -20.08 14.88 2.36
C TRP A 440 -19.54 15.56 3.60
N THR A 441 -19.30 14.83 4.69
CA THR A 441 -18.87 15.44 5.96
C THR A 441 -17.91 14.52 6.69
N PHE A 442 -16.62 14.78 6.52
CA PHE A 442 -15.69 14.70 7.64
C PHE A 442 -14.58 15.76 7.49
N PRO A 443 -14.23 16.54 8.56
CA PRO A 443 -14.77 16.48 9.91
C PRO A 443 -16.03 17.36 10.11
N PRO A 444 -16.93 17.01 11.06
CA PRO A 444 -18.20 17.71 11.30
C PRO A 444 -18.08 19.01 12.12
N ILE A 445 -16.88 19.56 12.35
CA ILE A 445 -16.70 20.76 13.20
C ILE A 445 -16.86 22.07 12.44
N ALA A 446 -16.86 22.03 11.11
CA ALA A 446 -17.32 23.13 10.28
C ALA A 446 -18.07 22.50 9.10
N GLY A 447 -19.25 23.00 8.74
CA GLY A 447 -20.07 22.47 7.64
C GLY A 447 -19.46 22.65 6.25
N ASP A 448 -18.22 22.21 6.03
CA ASP A 448 -17.32 22.68 4.97
C ASP A 448 -16.92 21.60 3.93
N GLY A 449 -17.30 20.32 4.07
CA GLY A 449 -16.91 19.29 3.09
C GLY A 449 -17.40 19.56 1.66
N LEU A 450 -18.57 20.19 1.54
CA LEU A 450 -19.12 20.65 0.26
C LEU A 450 -18.62 22.04 -0.16
N ARG A 451 -18.02 22.80 0.77
CA ARG A 451 -17.25 24.02 0.46
C ARG A 451 -16.01 23.66 -0.36
N TYR A 452 -15.43 22.48 -0.18
CA TYR A 452 -14.34 22.03 -1.03
C TYR A 452 -14.74 21.96 -2.51
N PHE A 453 -15.88 21.35 -2.87
CA PHE A 453 -16.34 21.33 -4.27
C PHE A 453 -16.60 22.73 -4.81
N GLN A 454 -17.21 23.58 -3.97
CA GLN A 454 -17.41 24.98 -4.28
C GLN A 454 -16.07 25.68 -4.58
N ASP A 455 -15.09 25.58 -3.67
CA ASP A 455 -13.76 26.20 -3.80
C ASP A 455 -12.98 25.61 -4.98
N TYR A 456 -13.01 24.29 -5.15
CA TYR A 456 -12.37 23.54 -6.23
C TYR A 456 -12.81 24.04 -7.61
N TYR A 457 -14.13 24.16 -7.80
CA TYR A 457 -14.67 24.65 -9.06
C TYR A 457 -14.49 26.16 -9.16
N PHE A 458 -14.74 26.94 -8.11
CA PHE A 458 -14.61 28.40 -8.15
C PHE A 458 -13.18 28.85 -8.47
N GLU A 459 -12.16 28.22 -7.89
CA GLU A 459 -10.76 28.54 -8.17
C GLU A 459 -10.40 28.26 -9.64
N ARG A 460 -10.92 27.18 -10.23
CA ARG A 460 -10.72 26.85 -11.65
C ARG A 460 -11.52 27.76 -12.56
N CYS A 461 -12.74 28.14 -12.17
CA CYS A 461 -13.56 29.11 -12.89
C CYS A 461 -12.86 30.45 -13.01
N ARG A 462 -12.20 30.90 -11.94
CA ARG A 462 -11.38 32.13 -11.93
C ARG A 462 -10.28 32.10 -12.99
N LYS A 463 -9.70 30.92 -13.27
CA LYS A 463 -8.66 30.73 -14.30
C LYS A 463 -9.25 30.71 -15.72
N ILE A 464 -10.51 30.30 -15.87
CA ILE A 464 -11.21 30.22 -17.16
C ILE A 464 -11.71 31.60 -17.60
N SER A 465 -12.33 32.38 -16.69
CA SER A 465 -12.86 33.71 -17.01
C SER A 465 -12.82 34.65 -15.81
N GLN A 466 -12.39 35.89 -16.04
CA GLN A 466 -12.34 36.96 -15.02
C GLN A 466 -13.75 37.35 -14.53
N ASP A 467 -14.77 37.15 -15.35
CA ASP A 467 -16.16 37.53 -15.06
C ASP A 467 -16.91 36.51 -14.17
N CYS A 468 -16.35 35.29 -14.00
CA CYS A 468 -17.00 34.24 -13.20
C CYS A 468 -16.98 34.53 -11.70
N MET A 469 -15.91 35.12 -11.18
CA MET A 469 -15.76 35.35 -9.73
C MET A 469 -16.76 36.37 -9.16
N PRO A 470 -16.98 37.54 -9.79
CA PRO A 470 -18.01 38.47 -9.36
C PRO A 470 -19.41 37.83 -9.34
N ALA A 471 -19.74 36.96 -10.30
CA ALA A 471 -21.02 36.27 -10.37
C ALA A 471 -21.23 35.30 -9.18
N PHE A 472 -20.21 34.53 -8.80
CA PHE A 472 -20.28 33.59 -7.67
C PHE A 472 -20.21 34.28 -6.30
N GLN A 473 -19.49 35.39 -6.19
CA GLN A 473 -19.53 36.25 -5.00
C GLN A 473 -20.92 36.86 -4.82
N THR A 474 -21.54 37.31 -5.92
CA THR A 474 -22.92 37.81 -5.93
C THR A 474 -23.93 36.72 -5.56
N TYR A 475 -23.75 35.48 -6.05
CA TYR A 475 -24.56 34.32 -5.65
C TYR A 475 -24.51 34.05 -4.14
N THR A 476 -23.31 34.06 -3.56
CA THR A 476 -23.10 33.79 -2.12
C THR A 476 -23.69 34.92 -1.25
N GLN A 477 -23.66 36.16 -1.74
CA GLN A 477 -24.20 37.34 -1.05
C GLN A 477 -25.73 37.53 -1.24
N GLN A 478 -26.31 37.10 -2.38
CA GLN A 478 -27.72 37.34 -2.72
C GLN A 478 -28.70 36.26 -2.27
N LYS A 479 -28.24 35.14 -1.69
CA LYS A 479 -29.12 34.22 -0.93
C LYS A 479 -29.85 34.94 0.24
N ALA A 480 -29.49 36.20 0.52
CA ALA A 480 -30.11 37.08 1.51
C ALA A 480 -31.13 38.13 0.95
N ARG A 481 -31.22 38.40 -0.37
CA ARG A 481 -32.15 39.42 -0.89
C ARG A 481 -32.68 39.08 -2.30
N ASN A 482 -34.00 38.89 -2.39
CA ASN A 482 -34.71 38.70 -3.65
C ASN A 482 -34.45 39.86 -4.64
N GLY A 483 -34.05 39.53 -5.88
CA GLY A 483 -34.53 40.25 -7.07
C GLY A 483 -33.61 41.25 -7.79
N ASP A 484 -32.41 40.85 -8.24
CA ASP A 484 -31.71 41.56 -9.32
C ASP A 484 -31.51 40.65 -10.54
N GLY A 485 -32.21 40.94 -11.63
CA GLY A 485 -32.14 40.16 -12.87
C GLY A 485 -30.77 40.20 -13.55
N TYR A 486 -29.97 41.25 -13.31
CA TYR A 486 -28.61 41.33 -13.84
C TYR A 486 -27.67 40.35 -13.13
N ALA A 487 -27.78 40.24 -11.81
CA ALA A 487 -27.02 39.27 -11.03
C ALA A 487 -27.37 37.82 -11.40
N GLN A 488 -28.66 37.52 -11.59
CA GLN A 488 -29.08 36.20 -12.04
C GLN A 488 -28.51 35.86 -13.44
N TRP A 489 -28.54 36.81 -14.37
CA TRP A 489 -27.91 36.65 -15.69
C TRP A 489 -26.40 36.40 -15.60
N GLN A 490 -25.68 37.12 -14.72
CA GLN A 490 -24.24 36.89 -14.51
C GLN A 490 -23.96 35.47 -13.99
N ILE A 491 -24.77 34.98 -13.05
CA ILE A 491 -24.65 33.63 -12.48
C ILE A 491 -24.93 32.57 -13.56
N GLU A 492 -25.98 32.74 -14.36
CA GLU A 492 -26.30 31.81 -15.45
C GLU A 492 -25.17 31.75 -16.49
N ARG A 493 -24.65 32.91 -16.91
CA ARG A 493 -23.51 33.00 -17.84
C ARG A 493 -22.24 32.36 -17.29
N ALA A 494 -21.97 32.51 -15.99
CA ALA A 494 -20.83 31.87 -15.34
C ALA A 494 -20.98 30.33 -15.38
N TRP A 495 -22.17 29.80 -15.08
CA TRP A 495 -22.44 28.36 -15.18
C TRP A 495 -22.34 27.81 -16.61
N ASP A 496 -22.82 28.56 -17.60
CA ASP A 496 -22.70 28.16 -19.01
C ASP A 496 -21.21 28.09 -19.44
N THR A 497 -20.39 29.00 -18.92
CA THR A 497 -18.93 29.00 -19.14
C THR A 497 -18.27 27.76 -18.52
N ILE A 498 -18.68 27.37 -17.32
CA ILE A 498 -18.18 26.15 -16.63
C ILE A 498 -18.59 24.90 -17.37
N GLU A 499 -19.87 24.79 -17.73
CA GLU A 499 -20.39 23.65 -18.47
C GLU A 499 -19.62 23.47 -19.78
N GLN A 500 -19.41 24.56 -20.52
CA GLN A 500 -18.65 24.51 -21.76
C GLN A 500 -17.19 24.08 -21.52
N ALA A 501 -16.53 24.59 -20.47
CA ALA A 501 -15.17 24.18 -20.12
C ALA A 501 -15.06 22.69 -19.74
N ILE A 502 -16.04 22.16 -19.00
CA ILE A 502 -16.13 20.74 -18.63
C ILE A 502 -16.26 19.87 -19.91
N VAL A 503 -17.13 20.26 -20.82
CA VAL A 503 -17.37 19.57 -22.10
C VAL A 503 -16.13 19.62 -23.00
N ASP A 504 -15.48 20.78 -23.08
CA ASP A 504 -14.27 20.96 -23.87
C ASP A 504 -13.09 20.18 -23.30
N GLU A 505 -12.99 20.05 -21.97
CA GLU A 505 -12.02 19.16 -21.34
C GLU A 505 -12.25 17.70 -21.74
N ALA A 506 -13.50 17.20 -21.66
CA ALA A 506 -13.81 15.83 -22.08
C ALA A 506 -13.42 15.59 -23.55
N ARG A 507 -13.73 16.55 -24.44
CA ARG A 507 -13.37 16.47 -25.86
C ARG A 507 -11.85 16.47 -26.06
N ARG A 508 -11.14 17.39 -25.41
CA ARG A 508 -9.68 17.53 -25.49
C ARG A 508 -8.96 16.29 -24.95
N VAL A 509 -9.41 15.73 -23.83
CA VAL A 509 -8.80 14.53 -23.25
C VAL A 509 -9.12 13.30 -24.10
N ALA A 510 -10.34 13.20 -24.64
CA ALA A 510 -10.72 12.10 -25.51
C ALA A 510 -9.85 11.99 -26.79
N THR A 511 -9.28 13.09 -27.30
CA THR A 511 -8.38 13.05 -28.46
C THR A 511 -6.97 12.59 -28.12
N THR A 512 -6.57 12.60 -26.84
CA THR A 512 -5.27 12.07 -26.40
C THR A 512 -5.31 10.58 -26.08
N ILE A 513 -6.51 9.99 -25.97
CA ILE A 513 -6.69 8.56 -25.69
C ILE A 513 -6.55 7.79 -27.01
N LEU A 514 -5.54 6.93 -27.09
CA LEU A 514 -5.33 6.07 -28.25
C LEU A 514 -6.45 5.03 -28.35
N TRP A 515 -6.96 4.82 -29.56
CA TRP A 515 -7.87 3.72 -29.86
C TRP A 515 -7.07 2.41 -29.93
N GLY A 516 -7.51 1.39 -29.20
CA GLY A 516 -6.86 0.08 -29.22
C GLY A 516 -6.73 -0.51 -27.81
N PRO A 517 -5.97 -1.61 -27.64
CA PRO A 517 -5.72 -2.18 -26.32
C PRO A 517 -4.97 -1.20 -25.41
N LEU A 518 -5.24 -1.28 -24.11
CA LEU A 518 -4.36 -0.66 -23.10
C LEU A 518 -2.96 -1.25 -23.24
N ARG A 519 -1.95 -0.40 -23.05
CA ARG A 519 -0.54 -0.78 -23.07
C ARG A 519 0.14 -0.24 -21.82
N ALA A 520 1.05 -1.02 -21.26
CA ALA A 520 1.82 -0.62 -20.09
C ALA A 520 2.65 0.65 -20.33
N ASP A 521 2.98 0.94 -21.59
CA ASP A 521 3.86 2.03 -22.00
C ASP A 521 3.16 3.36 -22.29
N THR A 522 1.83 3.38 -22.21
CA THR A 522 1.02 4.52 -22.64
C THR A 522 0.32 5.13 -21.43
N PRO A 523 0.69 6.35 -21.00
CA PRO A 523 0.08 6.95 -19.83
C PRO A 523 -1.37 7.31 -20.09
N LEU A 524 -2.23 7.06 -19.10
CA LEU A 524 -3.60 7.55 -19.13
C LEU A 524 -3.62 9.07 -18.91
N PRO A 525 -4.46 9.82 -19.63
CA PRO A 525 -4.53 11.25 -19.45
C PRO A 525 -5.10 11.61 -18.08
N THR A 526 -4.74 12.78 -17.60
CA THR A 526 -5.29 13.40 -16.40
C THR A 526 -6.48 14.30 -16.73
N TYR A 527 -7.37 14.44 -15.76
CA TYR A 527 -8.49 15.36 -15.80
C TYR A 527 -8.27 16.44 -14.75
N ASP A 528 -8.69 17.66 -15.07
CA ASP A 528 -8.76 18.79 -14.16
C ASP A 528 -10.21 18.96 -13.70
N LEU A 529 -11.09 19.68 -14.39
CA LEU A 529 -12.50 19.88 -13.98
C LEU A 529 -13.29 18.57 -13.83
N LEU A 530 -12.90 17.53 -14.58
CA LEU A 530 -13.54 16.21 -14.58
C LEU A 530 -12.86 15.20 -13.63
N GLN A 531 -11.95 15.65 -12.77
CA GLN A 531 -11.29 14.80 -11.77
C GLN A 531 -12.25 13.93 -10.92
N PRO A 532 -13.44 14.40 -10.50
CA PRO A 532 -14.43 13.55 -9.81
C PRO A 532 -14.83 12.26 -10.55
N LEU A 533 -14.71 12.27 -11.88
CA LEU A 533 -15.03 11.16 -12.78
C LEU A 533 -13.79 10.45 -13.33
N SER A 534 -12.61 10.77 -12.80
CA SER A 534 -11.34 10.24 -13.31
C SER A 534 -11.15 8.73 -13.09
N HIS A 535 -12.06 8.07 -12.37
CA HIS A 535 -12.17 6.62 -12.28
C HIS A 535 -12.73 5.96 -13.54
N HIS A 536 -13.26 6.73 -14.49
CA HIS A 536 -13.59 6.25 -15.84
C HIS A 536 -12.38 6.26 -16.75
N TYR A 537 -12.21 5.23 -17.59
CA TYR A 537 -11.16 5.20 -18.62
C TYR A 537 -11.22 6.45 -19.50
N ARG A 538 -12.41 6.70 -20.05
CA ARG A 538 -12.75 7.83 -20.92
C ARG A 538 -14.08 8.43 -20.46
N ILE A 539 -14.14 9.75 -20.39
CA ILE A 539 -15.35 10.52 -20.12
C ILE A 539 -15.92 11.00 -21.45
N SER A 540 -17.16 10.61 -21.77
CA SER A 540 -17.82 11.06 -23.00
C SER A 540 -18.33 12.50 -22.87
N GLU A 541 -18.58 13.15 -24.01
CA GLU A 541 -19.21 14.48 -24.02
C GLU A 541 -20.57 14.47 -23.33
N SER A 542 -21.38 13.41 -23.54
CA SER A 542 -22.68 13.24 -22.89
C SER A 542 -22.57 13.13 -21.37
N MET A 543 -21.60 12.34 -20.88
CA MET A 543 -21.33 12.18 -19.45
C MET A 543 -20.85 13.49 -18.83
N ALA A 544 -19.97 14.22 -19.51
CA ALA A 544 -19.47 15.52 -19.07
C ALA A 544 -20.60 16.57 -18.99
N ARG A 545 -21.50 16.62 -19.98
CA ARG A 545 -22.70 17.48 -19.93
C ARG A 545 -23.60 17.12 -18.76
N LEU A 546 -23.90 15.83 -18.58
CA LEU A 546 -24.74 15.37 -17.48
C LEU A 546 -24.12 15.70 -16.12
N PHE A 547 -22.81 15.51 -15.99
CA PHE A 547 -22.04 15.91 -14.80
C PHE A 547 -22.18 17.41 -14.53
N ALA A 548 -21.96 18.27 -15.54
CA ALA A 548 -22.09 19.72 -15.40
C ALA A 548 -23.52 20.14 -14.97
N HIS A 549 -24.55 19.52 -15.54
CA HIS A 549 -25.95 19.76 -15.14
C HIS A 549 -26.20 19.37 -13.68
N LYS A 550 -25.69 18.22 -13.24
CA LYS A 550 -25.79 17.76 -11.85
C LYS A 550 -25.04 18.67 -10.89
N LEU A 551 -23.85 19.14 -11.26
CA LEU A 551 -23.07 20.09 -10.49
C LEU A 551 -23.81 21.44 -10.33
N ARG A 552 -24.33 21.99 -11.42
CA ARG A 552 -25.14 23.23 -11.41
C ARG A 552 -26.40 23.07 -10.53
N GLN A 553 -27.07 21.93 -10.65
CA GLN A 553 -28.25 21.58 -9.83
C GLN A 553 -27.91 21.53 -8.34
N LEU A 554 -26.82 20.83 -7.98
CA LEU A 554 -26.32 20.74 -6.61
C LEU A 554 -26.02 22.13 -6.04
N ALA A 555 -25.34 22.97 -6.83
CA ALA A 555 -24.92 24.30 -6.40
C ALA A 555 -26.09 25.28 -6.27
N GLN A 556 -26.96 25.40 -7.28
CA GLN A 556 -27.99 26.44 -7.37
C GLN A 556 -29.28 26.10 -6.61
N ARG A 557 -29.68 24.83 -6.61
CA ARG A 557 -30.99 24.42 -6.09
C ARG A 557 -30.88 23.72 -4.75
N ASP A 558 -29.92 22.80 -4.65
CA ASP A 558 -29.81 21.93 -3.48
C ASP A 558 -28.81 22.50 -2.44
N GLY A 559 -28.27 23.71 -2.70
CA GLY A 559 -27.48 24.46 -1.73
C GLY A 559 -26.17 23.79 -1.33
N TRP A 560 -25.59 23.01 -2.23
CA TRP A 560 -24.50 22.09 -1.93
C TRP A 560 -24.85 21.15 -0.77
N GLN A 561 -26.05 20.59 -0.77
CA GLN A 561 -26.46 19.51 0.14
C GLN A 561 -27.21 18.44 -0.67
N PRO A 562 -27.02 17.14 -0.36
CA PRO A 562 -27.86 16.10 -0.94
C PRO A 562 -29.30 16.27 -0.46
N ARG A 563 -30.25 15.77 -1.25
CA ARG A 563 -31.68 15.80 -0.91
C ARG A 563 -32.08 14.72 0.08
N ASP A 564 -31.34 13.62 0.08
CA ASP A 564 -31.49 12.51 1.01
C ASP A 564 -30.56 12.74 2.22
N THR A 565 -31.14 12.65 3.42
CA THR A 565 -30.42 12.81 4.69
C THR A 565 -29.94 11.48 5.27
N ASP A 566 -30.36 10.36 4.68
CA ASP A 566 -30.01 9.04 5.18
C ASP A 566 -28.57 8.68 4.82
N VAL A 567 -27.83 8.30 5.85
CA VAL A 567 -26.40 8.01 5.79
C VAL A 567 -26.16 6.70 5.06
N ARG A 568 -25.27 6.74 4.06
CA ARG A 568 -24.81 5.51 3.40
C ARG A 568 -23.71 4.82 4.20
N PRO A 569 -23.80 3.50 4.38
CA PRO A 569 -22.77 2.75 5.06
C PRO A 569 -21.52 2.58 4.21
N ALA A 570 -20.42 2.36 4.89
CA ALA A 570 -19.24 1.78 4.27
C ALA A 570 -19.52 0.39 3.70
N LEU A 571 -18.79 0.01 2.66
CA LEU A 571 -18.80 -1.36 2.14
C LEU A 571 -18.42 -2.34 3.25
N GLY A 572 -19.39 -3.16 3.67
CA GLY A 572 -19.29 -4.10 4.79
C GLY A 572 -20.01 -3.67 6.08
N LEU A 573 -20.28 -2.38 6.29
CA LEU A 573 -20.68 -1.82 7.60
C LEU A 573 -22.16 -1.97 8.00
N ILE A 574 -23.11 -1.93 7.07
CA ILE A 574 -24.53 -2.32 7.37
C ILE A 574 -24.74 -3.82 7.11
N GLY A 575 -23.65 -4.55 6.91
CA GLY A 575 -23.64 -5.99 6.77
C GLY A 575 -23.88 -6.39 5.31
N PHE A 576 -22.93 -7.18 4.79
CA PHE A 576 -23.12 -7.96 3.58
C PHE A 576 -24.44 -8.77 3.58
N GLU A 577 -25.05 -9.02 4.74
CA GLU A 577 -26.35 -9.70 4.86
C GLU A 577 -27.50 -9.03 4.10
N SER A 578 -27.57 -7.69 4.10
CA SER A 578 -28.57 -6.94 3.32
C SER A 578 -28.22 -6.89 1.84
N PHE A 579 -26.92 -6.95 1.54
CA PHE A 579 -26.33 -6.86 0.21
C PHE A 579 -26.34 -8.18 -0.55
N ILE A 580 -26.27 -9.31 0.14
CA ILE A 580 -26.36 -10.66 -0.43
C ILE A 580 -27.68 -10.85 -1.18
N LYS A 581 -28.74 -10.14 -0.77
CA LYS A 581 -30.07 -10.19 -1.39
C LYS A 581 -30.23 -9.26 -2.60
N GLU A 582 -29.25 -8.42 -2.89
CA GLU A 582 -29.30 -7.56 -4.06
C GLU A 582 -29.13 -8.38 -5.33
N PRO A 583 -30.00 -8.24 -6.36
CA PRO A 583 -29.95 -9.09 -7.56
C PRO A 583 -28.64 -9.02 -8.35
N PHE A 584 -27.79 -8.03 -8.08
CA PHE A 584 -26.46 -7.95 -8.68
C PHE A 584 -25.45 -8.84 -7.93
N PHE A 585 -25.50 -8.88 -6.60
CA PHE A 585 -24.55 -9.58 -5.75
C PHE A 585 -24.95 -11.02 -5.46
N GLU A 586 -26.25 -11.29 -5.27
CA GLU A 586 -26.80 -12.62 -4.97
C GLU A 586 -26.24 -13.73 -5.89
N PRO A 587 -26.34 -13.64 -7.24
CA PRO A 587 -25.82 -14.69 -8.10
C PRO A 587 -24.30 -14.81 -8.01
N ARG A 588 -23.57 -13.71 -7.82
CA ARG A 588 -22.11 -13.69 -7.78
C ARG A 588 -21.54 -14.28 -6.49
N ILE A 589 -22.24 -14.10 -5.37
CA ILE A 589 -21.90 -14.72 -4.09
C ILE A 589 -22.16 -16.23 -4.17
N SER A 590 -23.27 -16.65 -4.80
CA SER A 590 -23.59 -18.07 -4.98
C SER A 590 -22.52 -18.85 -5.75
N VAL A 591 -21.84 -18.19 -6.70
CA VAL A 591 -20.72 -18.77 -7.47
C VAL A 591 -19.33 -18.43 -6.90
N LYS A 592 -19.26 -17.88 -5.67
CA LYS A 592 -18.02 -17.54 -4.95
C LYS A 592 -17.10 -16.52 -5.64
N VAL A 593 -17.64 -15.69 -6.54
CA VAL A 593 -16.91 -14.55 -7.12
C VAL A 593 -16.80 -13.40 -6.11
N PHE A 594 -17.78 -13.30 -5.20
CA PHE A 594 -17.79 -12.34 -4.09
C PHE A 594 -17.89 -13.08 -2.76
N ASP A 595 -17.09 -12.63 -1.79
CA ASP A 595 -17.08 -13.16 -0.43
C ASP A 595 -16.91 -12.02 0.59
N ALA A 596 -17.35 -12.25 1.82
CA ALA A 596 -17.26 -11.28 2.90
C ALA A 596 -16.86 -11.94 4.21
N ILE A 597 -15.97 -11.28 4.94
CA ILE A 597 -15.44 -11.72 6.23
C ILE A 597 -15.82 -10.66 7.24
N ASN A 598 -16.77 -11.01 8.10
CA ASN A 598 -17.15 -10.17 9.23
C ASN A 598 -16.16 -10.37 10.38
N GLN A 599 -15.43 -9.31 10.71
CA GLN A 599 -14.36 -9.29 11.71
C GLN A 599 -14.80 -8.64 13.03
N SER A 600 -16.06 -8.24 13.15
CA SER A 600 -16.55 -7.39 14.25
C SER A 600 -16.28 -7.96 15.64
N LEU A 601 -16.21 -9.29 15.76
CA LEU A 601 -15.98 -9.94 17.05
C LEU A 601 -14.50 -9.89 17.51
N TRP A 602 -13.54 -9.59 16.63
CA TRP A 602 -12.11 -9.68 16.94
C TRP A 602 -11.25 -8.56 16.34
N PHE A 603 -11.83 -7.61 15.62
CA PHE A 603 -11.13 -6.48 14.99
C PHE A 603 -11.70 -5.15 15.49
N PRO A 604 -11.25 -4.65 16.66
CA PRO A 604 -11.82 -3.47 17.32
C PRO A 604 -11.20 -2.13 16.88
N SER A 605 -10.16 -2.13 16.05
CA SER A 605 -9.41 -0.92 15.67
C SER A 605 -9.00 -0.96 14.19
N HIS A 606 -9.20 0.15 13.47
CA HIS A 606 -9.00 0.27 12.02
C HIS A 606 -7.60 -0.12 11.54
N SER A 607 -6.60 0.12 12.38
CA SER A 607 -5.18 -0.15 12.09
C SER A 607 -4.69 -1.47 12.69
N ALA A 608 -5.55 -2.24 13.37
CA ALA A 608 -5.18 -3.48 14.03
C ALA A 608 -4.65 -4.56 13.07
N MET A 609 -4.83 -4.41 11.75
CA MET A 609 -4.19 -5.30 10.79
C MET A 609 -2.66 -5.14 10.76
N LYS A 610 -2.15 -3.93 11.00
CA LYS A 610 -0.71 -3.65 10.98
C LYS A 610 0.02 -4.45 12.05
N TYR A 611 -0.58 -4.52 13.24
CA TYR A 611 -0.08 -5.20 14.42
C TYR A 611 -1.19 -6.14 14.93
N PRO A 612 -1.39 -7.28 14.26
CA PRO A 612 -2.53 -8.15 14.53
C PRO A 612 -2.36 -8.84 15.89
N THR A 613 -3.46 -8.93 16.65
CA THR A 613 -3.55 -9.94 17.70
C THR A 613 -3.52 -11.34 17.07
N GLU A 614 -3.23 -12.38 17.85
CA GLU A 614 -3.27 -13.76 17.37
C GLU A 614 -4.60 -14.10 16.69
N GLU A 615 -5.72 -13.60 17.23
CA GLU A 615 -7.03 -13.85 16.65
C GLU A 615 -7.23 -13.14 15.30
N ILE A 616 -6.76 -11.90 15.14
CA ILE A 616 -6.76 -11.18 13.85
C ILE A 616 -5.84 -11.90 12.86
N PHE A 617 -4.65 -12.34 13.30
CA PHE A 617 -3.70 -13.05 12.47
C PHE A 617 -4.31 -14.35 11.91
N VAL A 618 -4.85 -15.21 12.76
CA VAL A 618 -5.47 -16.46 12.33
C VAL A 618 -6.68 -16.22 11.44
N LYS A 619 -7.63 -15.38 11.86
CA LYS A 619 -8.92 -15.25 11.17
C LYS A 619 -8.85 -14.39 9.91
N SER A 620 -8.02 -13.35 9.90
CA SER A 620 -7.94 -12.41 8.78
C SER A 620 -6.78 -12.75 7.84
N TYR A 621 -5.56 -12.90 8.36
CA TYR A 621 -4.41 -13.23 7.53
C TYR A 621 -4.42 -14.67 7.04
N GLN A 622 -4.48 -15.66 7.92
CA GLN A 622 -4.44 -17.08 7.50
C GLN A 622 -5.73 -17.49 6.80
N ASP A 623 -6.87 -17.34 7.48
CA ASP A 623 -8.15 -17.86 7.00
C ASP A 623 -8.79 -16.99 5.91
N GLY A 624 -8.71 -15.67 6.08
CA GLY A 624 -9.35 -14.72 5.18
C GLY A 624 -8.59 -14.51 3.89
N ILE A 625 -7.28 -14.29 4.00
CA ILE A 625 -6.42 -13.90 2.88
C ILE A 625 -5.64 -15.11 2.35
N MET A 626 -4.81 -15.73 3.20
CA MET A 626 -3.79 -16.68 2.73
C MET A 626 -4.38 -17.96 2.14
N LYS A 627 -5.39 -18.55 2.78
CA LYS A 627 -6.09 -19.72 2.24
C LYS A 627 -6.65 -19.50 0.84
N ARG A 628 -6.97 -18.26 0.45
CA ARG A 628 -7.43 -17.90 -0.89
C ARG A 628 -6.26 -17.60 -1.82
N LEU A 629 -5.24 -16.88 -1.33
CA LEU A 629 -4.01 -16.64 -2.08
C LEU A 629 -3.34 -17.93 -2.54
N MET A 630 -3.18 -18.92 -1.66
CA MET A 630 -2.52 -20.20 -1.99
C MET A 630 -3.31 -21.07 -2.97
N ARG A 631 -4.64 -20.89 -3.07
CA ARG A 631 -5.49 -21.69 -3.99
C ARG A 631 -5.36 -21.28 -5.45
N GLY A 632 -4.85 -20.08 -5.72
CA GLY A 632 -4.79 -19.51 -7.08
C GLY A 632 -3.50 -18.76 -7.40
N SER A 633 -2.64 -18.53 -6.42
CA SER A 633 -1.32 -17.93 -6.61
C SER A 633 -0.26 -18.77 -5.90
N ARG A 634 0.98 -18.72 -6.40
CA ARG A 634 2.12 -19.41 -5.80
C ARG A 634 2.79 -18.56 -4.70
N PHE A 635 2.10 -17.54 -4.19
CA PHE A 635 2.60 -16.76 -3.06
C PHE A 635 2.62 -17.67 -1.83
N GLY A 636 3.80 -17.81 -1.20
CA GLY A 636 3.90 -18.55 0.06
C GLY A 636 3.69 -20.05 -0.03
N ASP A 637 3.87 -20.67 -1.20
CA ASP A 637 3.83 -22.12 -1.39
C ASP A 637 5.20 -22.72 -0.99
N TYR A 638 5.44 -22.78 0.33
CA TYR A 638 6.73 -23.11 0.98
C TYR A 638 7.01 -24.61 1.14
#